data_AF-A0A9D5VK42-F1
#
_entry.id   AF-A0A9D5VK42-F1
#
_cell.length_a   1.000
_cell.length_b   1.000
_cell.length_c   1.000
_cell.angle_alpha   90.00
_cell.angle_beta   90.00
_cell.angle_gamma   90.00
#
_symmetry.space_group_name_H-M   'P 1'
#
loop_
_entity.id
_entity.type
_entity.pdbx_description
1 polymer ?
#
loop_
_entity_poly.entity_id
_entity_poly.type
_entity_poly.pdbx_seq_one_letter_code
_entity_poly.pdbx_strand_id
1 'polypeptide(L)'
;MEHIVNQSDTSTSTSTSKKLYERPTDVRSLLATLKRPKRAVVTGGMPYANGPIHLGHLAGAQVPPDIMARYLRMLIGNENVLFVSGTDDHGSTSEVAALQAGVSIREFIDQTHAKQKRTLDRYGISLNVYSGTSRPDCFPLHKELSQEFIRKLYKNGMLEKRVSKQWYDVTLNRFLQDRNVQGKCPNQNCSNESAYSDECEVCGHQYDPSELINPRSALSDSTPVLKDTVHWWLDLWKVSDQMKDWIKSKEGKWRAPVFSEVYSTVLPSLIFDNTHEPIFKELRPSLPKHKSRYAPGRKVVVQFENKGDLALGGSMLKEKGIGYALVDGWAHRSITRDVAWGIPLPSDLDPEMAGKTLYVWPDSLIAPMAFSQVALKNRGDDPKRYKEFWHDPDTKICQFLGQDNVYFYVLMQAAMWLGYKDDPSKLPQAGELQLTDVFSSFHLQIDGEKMSKSRGNFYTGDQLLDEKGYAADQIRYFLALLSLPDKNSNFDFNTFHERNKFLAGPMNAAFEKPIAAAHSRFEGKIPAGRLLEKAEKETMQIVQKYLKQMERAEYSTLLFAIENYARLINSFFTQYKPHDDRFPEEERRDALYSCFYILKNLMIMLYPFAPATMNSLRESLQLPEALFSIDELGCPIEAGHAIGEKRQYFPVVSE
;
A
#
# COMPACT_ATOMS: atom_id res chain seq x y z
N MET A 1 -49.96 -58.63 23.36
CA MET A 1 -48.63 -59.14 23.73
C MET A 1 -48.14 -59.88 22.49
N GLU A 2 -47.11 -59.48 21.75
CA GLU A 2 -45.86 -58.77 22.06
C GLU A 2 -45.43 -57.97 20.82
N HIS A 3 -45.06 -56.71 20.99
CA HIS A 3 -43.70 -56.14 20.94
C HIS A 3 -43.15 -55.82 19.55
N ILE A 4 -42.73 -54.56 19.48
CA ILE A 4 -42.21 -53.77 18.38
C ILE A 4 -40.74 -54.12 18.14
N VAL A 5 -40.36 -54.30 16.87
CA VAL A 5 -38.98 -54.26 16.40
C VAL A 5 -38.77 -52.90 15.73
N ASN A 6 -37.85 -52.10 16.26
CA ASN A 6 -37.32 -50.91 15.61
C ASN A 6 -35.85 -51.15 15.28
N GLN A 7 -35.51 -51.00 13.99
CA GLN A 7 -34.15 -51.03 13.47
C GLN A 7 -33.37 -49.79 13.94
N SER A 8 -32.13 -49.98 14.39
CA SER A 8 -31.17 -48.90 14.59
C SER A 8 -29.95 -49.10 13.69
N ASP A 9 -29.79 -48.13 12.79
CA ASP A 9 -28.68 -47.99 11.86
C ASP A 9 -27.37 -47.61 12.55
N THR A 10 -26.30 -48.14 11.96
CA THR A 10 -24.89 -47.90 12.25
C THR A 10 -24.47 -46.45 12.02
N SER A 11 -23.73 -45.85 12.96
CA SER A 11 -22.87 -44.68 12.68
C SER A 11 -21.48 -44.88 13.26
N THR A 12 -20.49 -44.96 12.38
CA THR A 12 -19.06 -44.96 12.66
C THR A 12 -18.59 -43.54 12.96
N SER A 13 -18.09 -43.29 14.16
CA SER A 13 -17.47 -42.02 14.55
C SER A 13 -15.97 -42.02 14.27
N THR A 14 -15.53 -41.17 13.34
CA THR A 14 -14.11 -40.85 13.15
C THR A 14 -13.69 -39.75 14.12
N SER A 15 -12.95 -40.14 15.16
CA SER A 15 -12.29 -39.25 16.11
C SER A 15 -11.06 -38.59 15.46
N THR A 16 -11.17 -37.29 15.12
CA THR A 16 -10.00 -36.45 14.84
C THR A 16 -9.41 -35.93 16.15
N SER A 17 -8.21 -36.38 16.52
CA SER A 17 -7.49 -35.86 17.68
C SER A 17 -7.11 -34.39 17.46
N LYS A 18 -7.60 -33.49 18.32
CA LYS A 18 -7.08 -32.13 18.41
C LYS A 18 -5.68 -32.22 19.01
N LYS A 19 -4.63 -31.94 18.21
CA LYS A 19 -3.27 -31.72 18.74
C LYS A 19 -3.35 -30.65 19.84
N LEU A 20 -2.85 -30.94 21.04
CA LEU A 20 -2.67 -29.92 22.07
C LEU A 20 -1.70 -28.86 21.55
N TYR A 21 -2.07 -27.59 21.70
CA TYR A 21 -1.19 -26.47 21.37
C TYR A 21 -0.15 -26.32 22.49
N GLU A 22 1.12 -26.62 22.18
CA GLU A 22 2.25 -26.36 23.08
C GLU A 22 2.84 -24.97 22.78
N ARG A 23 3.10 -24.19 23.82
CA ARG A 23 3.67 -22.84 23.68
C ARG A 23 5.15 -22.97 23.29
N PRO A 24 5.63 -22.25 22.25
CA PRO A 24 7.04 -22.24 21.88
C PRO A 24 7.95 -21.83 23.05
N THR A 25 9.02 -22.60 23.27
CA THR A 25 10.01 -22.40 24.35
C THR A 25 11.30 -21.76 23.86
N ASP A 26 11.55 -21.80 22.56
CA ASP A 26 12.75 -21.25 21.90
C ASP A 26 12.40 -20.67 20.52
N VAL A 27 13.36 -20.02 19.88
CA VAL A 27 13.14 -19.37 18.57
C VAL A 27 12.81 -20.39 17.48
N ARG A 28 13.43 -21.57 17.49
CA ARG A 28 13.22 -22.59 16.44
C ARG A 28 11.80 -23.14 16.48
N SER A 29 11.31 -23.49 17.67
CA SER A 29 9.93 -23.92 17.90
C SER A 29 8.93 -22.80 17.58
N LEU A 30 9.28 -21.53 17.80
CA LEU A 30 8.46 -20.39 17.40
C LEU A 30 8.34 -20.29 15.87
N LEU A 31 9.46 -20.35 15.14
CA LEU A 31 9.48 -20.28 13.68
C LEU A 31 8.72 -21.45 13.03
N ALA A 32 8.71 -22.62 13.67
CA ALA A 32 7.94 -23.78 13.21
C ALA A 32 6.41 -23.57 13.29
N THR A 33 5.93 -22.62 14.09
CA THR A 33 4.50 -22.26 14.16
C THR A 33 4.07 -21.24 13.10
N LEU A 34 5.01 -20.67 12.36
CA LEU A 34 4.76 -19.57 11.44
C LEU A 34 3.98 -20.05 10.21
N LYS A 35 2.81 -19.46 9.96
CA LYS A 35 2.05 -19.73 8.73
C LYS A 35 2.73 -19.02 7.55
N ARG A 36 3.30 -19.80 6.63
CA ARG A 36 3.95 -19.28 5.42
C ARG A 36 2.98 -19.32 4.23
N PRO A 37 2.75 -18.20 3.51
CA PRO A 37 2.01 -18.26 2.27
C PRO A 37 2.83 -19.01 1.21
N LYS A 38 2.18 -19.59 0.19
CA LYS A 38 2.91 -20.27 -0.89
C LYS A 38 3.67 -19.28 -1.76
N ARG A 39 3.06 -18.12 -1.99
CA ARG A 39 3.59 -17.02 -2.79
C ARG A 39 3.18 -15.70 -2.17
N ALA A 40 3.78 -14.62 -2.64
CA ALA A 40 3.33 -13.29 -2.32
C ALA A 40 3.41 -12.33 -3.52
N VAL A 41 2.47 -11.40 -3.54
CA VAL A 41 2.54 -10.21 -4.39
C VAL A 41 2.58 -9.00 -3.47
N VAL A 42 3.54 -8.12 -3.71
CA VAL A 42 3.60 -6.81 -3.07
C VAL A 42 3.50 -5.76 -4.17
N THR A 43 2.66 -4.76 -3.97
CA THR A 43 2.57 -3.60 -4.87
C THR A 43 2.88 -2.32 -4.10
N GLY A 44 3.58 -1.41 -4.75
CA GLY A 44 3.76 -0.03 -4.29
C GLY A 44 2.97 0.91 -5.18
N GLY A 45 2.26 1.86 -4.56
CA GLY A 45 1.45 2.86 -5.25
C GLY A 45 2.22 3.52 -6.38
N MET A 46 1.63 3.46 -7.58
CA MET A 46 2.28 3.90 -8.81
C MET A 46 2.43 5.43 -8.81
N PRO A 47 3.65 5.96 -8.90
CA PRO A 47 3.85 7.38 -9.13
C PRO A 47 3.33 7.76 -10.52
N TYR A 48 2.62 8.89 -10.59
CA TYR A 48 2.21 9.46 -11.88
C TYR A 48 3.43 9.85 -12.72
N ALA A 49 3.34 9.67 -14.02
CA ALA A 49 4.34 10.16 -14.98
C ALA A 49 4.19 11.68 -15.19
N ASN A 50 4.38 12.46 -14.12
CA ASN A 50 4.29 13.93 -14.12
C ASN A 50 5.43 14.65 -13.38
N GLY A 51 6.35 13.91 -12.76
CA GLY A 51 7.45 14.49 -12.00
C GLY A 51 8.35 13.47 -11.31
N PRO A 52 9.39 13.91 -10.60
CA PRO A 52 10.31 13.02 -9.89
C PRO A 52 9.68 12.40 -8.62
N ILE A 53 10.30 11.32 -8.13
CA ILE A 53 9.99 10.74 -6.83
C ILE A 53 10.41 11.73 -5.72
N HIS A 54 9.50 11.98 -4.79
CA HIS A 54 9.72 12.87 -3.65
C HIS A 54 9.56 12.12 -2.34
N LEU A 55 9.91 12.76 -1.22
CA LEU A 55 9.88 12.16 0.11
C LEU A 55 8.55 11.47 0.45
N GLY A 56 7.42 12.12 0.18
CA GLY A 56 6.10 11.49 0.35
C GLY A 56 5.90 10.19 -0.43
N HIS A 57 6.36 10.11 -1.69
CA HIS A 57 6.30 8.87 -2.46
C HIS A 57 7.15 7.77 -1.80
N LEU A 58 8.39 8.10 -1.42
CA LEU A 58 9.28 7.16 -0.74
C LEU A 58 8.67 6.63 0.55
N ALA A 59 8.21 7.53 1.40
CA ALA A 59 7.71 7.22 2.74
C ALA A 59 6.35 6.48 2.71
N GLY A 60 5.48 6.82 1.76
CA GLY A 60 4.12 6.29 1.71
C GLY A 60 3.97 5.01 0.89
N ALA A 61 4.72 4.88 -0.20
CA ALA A 61 4.40 3.93 -1.27
C ALA A 61 5.60 3.21 -1.90
N GLN A 62 6.85 3.49 -1.51
CA GLN A 62 8.03 2.80 -2.07
C GLN A 62 8.86 2.06 -1.01
N VAL A 63 9.28 2.73 0.07
CA VAL A 63 10.07 2.09 1.15
C VAL A 63 9.26 1.06 1.96
N PRO A 64 8.02 1.37 2.42
CA PRO A 64 7.23 0.38 3.16
C PRO A 64 6.94 -0.94 2.42
N PRO A 65 6.54 -0.95 1.13
CA PRO A 65 6.37 -2.20 0.40
C PRO A 65 7.70 -2.92 0.15
N ASP A 66 8.82 -2.21 -0.04
CA ASP A 66 10.12 -2.85 -0.18
C ASP A 66 10.54 -3.61 1.08
N ILE A 67 10.30 -3.03 2.26
CA ILE A 67 10.52 -3.70 3.55
C ILE A 67 9.69 -4.99 3.63
N MET A 68 8.40 -4.93 3.27
CA MET A 68 7.52 -6.11 3.26
C MET A 68 7.98 -7.16 2.24
N ALA A 69 8.36 -6.74 1.03
CA ALA A 69 8.85 -7.64 -0.02
C ALA A 69 10.13 -8.36 0.42
N ARG A 70 11.09 -7.65 1.02
CA ARG A 70 12.31 -8.24 1.58
C ARG A 70 11.97 -9.25 2.67
N TYR A 71 11.10 -8.89 3.63
CA TYR A 71 10.66 -9.83 4.66
C TYR A 71 10.00 -11.09 4.10
N LEU A 72 9.12 -10.95 3.10
CA LEU A 72 8.48 -12.10 2.47
C LEU A 72 9.51 -12.97 1.75
N ARG A 73 10.53 -12.39 1.10
CA ARG A 73 11.61 -13.16 0.48
C ARG A 73 12.44 -13.92 1.51
N MET A 74 12.71 -13.32 2.66
CA MET A 74 13.36 -13.99 3.79
C MET A 74 12.50 -15.16 4.33
N LEU A 75 11.18 -15.06 4.19
CA LEU A 75 10.22 -16.06 4.69
C LEU A 75 9.98 -17.22 3.73
N ILE A 76 9.89 -16.96 2.43
CA ILE A 76 9.44 -17.93 1.42
C ILE A 76 10.33 -18.04 0.18
N GLY A 77 11.50 -17.38 0.17
CA GLY A 77 12.41 -17.38 -0.98
C GLY A 77 12.10 -16.30 -2.01
N ASN A 78 13.12 -15.93 -2.79
CA ASN A 78 13.05 -14.86 -3.79
C ASN A 78 12.10 -15.20 -4.94
N GLU A 79 12.04 -16.49 -5.31
CA GLU A 79 11.27 -17.03 -6.41
C GLU A 79 9.76 -17.01 -6.20
N ASN A 80 9.32 -16.91 -4.95
CA ASN A 80 7.91 -16.97 -4.57
C ASN A 80 7.33 -15.57 -4.27
N VAL A 81 8.10 -14.50 -4.48
CA VAL A 81 7.66 -13.12 -4.24
C VAL A 81 7.77 -12.28 -5.51
N LEU A 82 6.65 -11.66 -5.89
CA LEU A 82 6.60 -10.61 -6.91
C LEU A 82 6.35 -9.25 -6.23
N PHE A 83 7.37 -8.42 -6.16
CA PHE A 83 7.25 -7.01 -5.82
C PHE A 83 7.25 -6.19 -7.11
N VAL A 84 6.10 -5.60 -7.44
CA VAL A 84 5.90 -4.92 -8.72
C VAL A 84 5.39 -3.50 -8.53
N SER A 85 5.84 -2.59 -9.39
CA SER A 85 5.37 -1.22 -9.47
C SER A 85 5.69 -0.67 -10.87
N GLY A 86 5.33 0.57 -11.13
CA GLY A 86 5.59 1.24 -12.38
C GLY A 86 5.07 2.66 -12.40
N THR A 87 5.29 3.34 -13.52
CA THR A 87 4.69 4.64 -13.77
C THR A 87 3.23 4.51 -14.19
N ASP A 88 2.38 5.37 -13.62
CA ASP A 88 1.04 5.59 -14.15
C ASP A 88 1.14 6.60 -15.30
N ASP A 89 1.07 6.09 -16.53
CA ASP A 89 1.39 6.81 -17.76
C ASP A 89 0.16 7.45 -18.44
N HIS A 90 -1.05 7.02 -18.08
CA HIS A 90 -2.28 7.43 -18.78
C HIS A 90 -2.99 8.58 -18.07
N GLY A 91 -3.94 9.21 -18.78
CA GLY A 91 -4.76 10.30 -18.26
C GLY A 91 -4.26 11.70 -18.59
N SER A 92 -5.11 12.69 -18.32
CA SER A 92 -4.92 14.07 -18.79
C SER A 92 -3.78 14.81 -18.12
N THR A 93 -3.33 14.38 -16.93
CA THR A 93 -2.23 15.03 -16.21
C THR A 93 -0.91 14.91 -16.95
N SER A 94 -0.60 13.74 -17.51
CA SER A 94 0.61 13.52 -18.32
C SER A 94 0.52 14.25 -19.66
N GLU A 95 -0.67 14.32 -20.28
CA GLU A 95 -0.87 15.13 -21.50
C GLU A 95 -0.59 16.62 -21.26
N VAL A 96 -1.16 17.19 -20.19
CA VAL A 96 -0.98 18.60 -19.83
C VAL A 96 0.47 18.89 -19.46
N ALA A 97 1.12 18.00 -18.69
CA ALA A 97 2.52 18.17 -18.31
C ALA A 97 3.46 18.13 -19.54
N ALA A 98 3.21 17.23 -20.49
CA ALA A 98 3.98 17.16 -21.74
C ALA A 98 3.78 18.42 -22.59
N LEU A 99 2.54 18.91 -22.70
CA LEU A 99 2.21 20.16 -23.40
C LEU A 99 2.93 21.36 -22.78
N GLN A 100 2.90 21.50 -21.45
CA GLN A 100 3.60 22.56 -20.72
C GLN A 100 5.12 22.49 -20.89
N ALA A 101 5.68 21.28 -21.01
CA ALA A 101 7.09 21.05 -21.25
C ALA A 101 7.51 21.25 -22.72
N GLY A 102 6.55 21.41 -23.65
CA GLY A 102 6.82 21.59 -25.07
C GLY A 102 7.36 20.33 -25.78
N VAL A 103 7.10 19.14 -25.24
CA VAL A 103 7.58 17.85 -25.79
C VAL A 103 6.41 16.89 -26.06
N SER A 104 6.67 15.80 -26.78
CA SER A 104 5.64 14.77 -27.00
C SER A 104 5.29 14.03 -25.69
N ILE A 105 4.06 13.51 -25.60
CA ILE A 105 3.59 12.74 -24.43
C ILE A 105 4.52 11.54 -24.14
N ARG A 106 4.87 10.77 -25.18
CA ARG A 106 5.76 9.61 -25.05
C ARG A 106 7.13 10.00 -24.52
N GLU A 107 7.72 11.04 -25.09
CA GLU A 107 9.03 11.54 -24.67
C GLU A 107 9.02 11.98 -23.20
N PHE A 108 8.00 12.75 -22.78
CA PHE A 108 7.86 13.19 -21.40
C PHE A 108 7.72 12.03 -20.41
N ILE A 109 6.88 11.04 -20.74
CA ILE A 109 6.68 9.85 -19.91
C ILE A 109 7.96 9.03 -19.84
N ASP A 110 8.68 8.81 -20.95
CA ASP A 110 9.93 8.05 -20.96
C ASP A 110 11.02 8.71 -20.11
N GLN A 111 11.18 10.03 -20.23
CA GLN A 111 12.13 10.77 -19.40
C GLN A 111 11.76 10.71 -17.92
N THR A 112 10.47 10.84 -17.59
CA THR A 112 9.97 10.77 -16.22
C THR A 112 10.15 9.38 -15.63
N HIS A 113 9.76 8.34 -16.37
CA HIS A 113 9.95 6.94 -15.99
C HIS A 113 11.42 6.63 -15.71
N ALA A 114 12.33 7.04 -16.59
CA ALA A 114 13.77 6.82 -16.39
C ALA A 114 14.31 7.51 -15.12
N LYS A 115 13.88 8.75 -14.86
CA LYS A 115 14.25 9.48 -13.63
C LYS A 115 13.73 8.78 -12.38
N GLN A 116 12.45 8.42 -12.37
CA GLN A 116 11.85 7.73 -11.24
C GLN A 116 12.51 6.37 -10.98
N LYS A 117 12.73 5.57 -12.04
CA LYS A 117 13.44 4.30 -11.94
C LYS A 117 14.84 4.47 -11.36
N ARG A 118 15.62 5.45 -11.86
CA ARG A 118 16.95 5.75 -11.32
C ARG A 118 16.89 6.05 -9.82
N THR A 119 15.96 6.89 -9.37
CA THR A 119 15.80 7.18 -7.94
C THR A 119 15.50 5.91 -7.14
N LEU A 120 14.59 5.05 -7.60
CA LEU A 120 14.26 3.79 -6.91
C LEU A 120 15.46 2.84 -6.85
N ASP A 121 16.23 2.71 -7.93
CA ASP A 121 17.46 1.90 -7.98
C ASP A 121 18.50 2.41 -6.96
N ARG A 122 18.68 3.74 -6.86
CA ARG A 122 19.61 4.37 -5.90
C ARG A 122 19.21 4.15 -4.44
N TYR A 123 17.91 4.01 -4.17
CA TYR A 123 17.38 3.67 -2.84
C TYR A 123 17.37 2.16 -2.56
N GLY A 124 17.90 1.35 -3.48
CA GLY A 124 17.90 -0.11 -3.34
C GLY A 124 16.50 -0.69 -3.24
N ILE A 125 15.50 -0.06 -3.87
CA ILE A 125 14.14 -0.62 -3.93
C ILE A 125 14.20 -1.87 -4.80
N SER A 126 13.91 -3.02 -4.20
CA SER A 126 14.15 -4.34 -4.77
C SER A 126 12.95 -4.85 -5.58
N LEU A 127 12.51 -4.08 -6.56
CA LEU A 127 11.41 -4.46 -7.45
C LEU A 127 11.82 -5.62 -8.37
N ASN A 128 10.92 -6.58 -8.57
CA ASN A 128 11.06 -7.58 -9.63
C ASN A 128 10.86 -6.93 -11.02
N VAL A 129 10.04 -5.88 -11.09
CA VAL A 129 9.92 -5.03 -12.27
C VAL A 129 9.49 -3.61 -11.89
N TYR A 130 10.02 -2.63 -12.63
CA TYR A 130 9.51 -1.27 -12.69
C TYR A 130 9.22 -0.93 -14.15
N SER A 131 7.95 -1.01 -14.57
CA SER A 131 7.49 -0.74 -15.94
C SER A 131 6.57 0.49 -15.95
N GLY A 132 5.64 0.59 -16.91
CA GLY A 132 4.64 1.65 -16.96
C GLY A 132 3.43 1.21 -17.77
N THR A 133 2.26 1.79 -17.50
CA THR A 133 0.99 1.34 -18.11
C THR A 133 0.96 1.47 -19.62
N SER A 134 1.73 2.39 -20.20
CA SER A 134 1.85 2.62 -21.64
C SER A 134 3.17 2.13 -22.24
N ARG A 135 4.05 1.54 -21.42
CA ARG A 135 5.39 1.14 -21.84
C ARG A 135 5.34 -0.05 -22.82
N PRO A 136 6.18 -0.10 -23.87
CA PRO A 136 6.10 -1.14 -24.91
C PRO A 136 6.17 -2.58 -24.40
N ASP A 137 6.91 -2.83 -23.31
CA ASP A 137 7.07 -4.14 -22.69
C ASP A 137 5.82 -4.61 -21.93
N CYS A 138 4.96 -3.67 -21.48
CA CYS A 138 3.78 -3.95 -20.66
C CYS A 138 2.46 -3.73 -21.40
N PHE A 139 2.36 -2.65 -22.19
CA PHE A 139 1.11 -2.17 -22.78
C PHE A 139 0.29 -3.23 -23.52
N PRO A 140 0.87 -4.15 -24.33
CA PRO A 140 0.08 -5.20 -24.97
C PRO A 140 -0.65 -6.10 -23.96
N LEU A 141 0.06 -6.56 -22.91
CA LEU A 141 -0.50 -7.39 -21.84
C LEU A 141 -1.54 -6.63 -21.03
N HIS A 142 -1.23 -5.38 -20.70
CA HIS A 142 -2.11 -4.52 -19.91
C HIS A 142 -3.40 -4.16 -20.64
N LYS A 143 -3.31 -3.85 -21.93
CA LYS A 143 -4.46 -3.61 -22.81
C LYS A 143 -5.33 -4.85 -22.91
N GLU A 144 -4.74 -6.02 -23.11
CA GLU A 144 -5.48 -7.30 -23.20
C GLU A 144 -6.26 -7.57 -21.91
N LEU A 145 -5.58 -7.54 -20.75
CA LEU A 145 -6.22 -7.71 -19.45
C LEU A 145 -7.33 -6.69 -19.22
N SER A 146 -7.06 -5.40 -19.48
CA SER A 146 -8.06 -4.34 -19.30
C SER A 146 -9.30 -4.55 -20.17
N GLN A 147 -9.11 -4.97 -21.42
CA GLN A 147 -10.22 -5.29 -22.33
C GLN A 147 -10.98 -6.56 -21.92
N GLU A 148 -10.33 -7.52 -21.30
CA GLU A 148 -10.95 -8.70 -20.70
C GLU A 148 -11.84 -8.30 -19.50
N PHE A 149 -11.33 -7.46 -18.61
CA PHE A 149 -12.10 -6.91 -17.49
C PHE A 149 -13.36 -6.20 -17.95
N ILE A 150 -13.24 -5.28 -18.91
CA ILE A 150 -14.38 -4.54 -19.44
C ILE A 150 -15.44 -5.50 -20.00
N ARG A 151 -15.03 -6.52 -20.75
CA ARG A 151 -15.94 -7.53 -21.32
C ARG A 151 -16.68 -8.31 -20.25
N LYS A 152 -15.98 -8.78 -19.22
CA LYS A 152 -16.58 -9.53 -18.11
C LYS A 152 -17.54 -8.64 -17.31
N LEU A 153 -17.14 -7.42 -16.99
CA LEU A 153 -17.99 -6.44 -16.31
C LEU A 153 -19.25 -6.13 -17.12
N TYR A 154 -19.12 -5.91 -18.43
CA TYR A 154 -20.26 -5.68 -19.33
C TYR A 154 -21.20 -6.90 -19.36
N LYS A 155 -20.65 -8.11 -19.58
CA LYS A 155 -21.41 -9.37 -19.61
C LYS A 155 -22.20 -9.61 -18.31
N ASN A 156 -21.60 -9.27 -17.17
CA ASN A 156 -22.21 -9.45 -15.86
C ASN A 156 -23.12 -8.28 -15.46
N GLY A 157 -23.40 -7.35 -16.37
CA GLY A 157 -24.28 -6.21 -16.15
C GLY A 157 -23.74 -5.22 -15.11
N MET A 158 -22.43 -5.20 -14.85
CA MET A 158 -21.81 -4.28 -13.88
C MET A 158 -21.68 -2.85 -14.42
N LEU A 159 -21.95 -2.63 -15.72
CA LEU A 159 -21.77 -1.35 -16.40
C LEU A 159 -23.12 -0.75 -16.81
N GLU A 160 -23.30 0.53 -16.51
CA GLU A 160 -24.46 1.34 -16.91
C GLU A 160 -24.03 2.47 -17.84
N LYS A 161 -24.84 2.76 -18.87
CA LYS A 161 -24.64 3.96 -19.70
C LYS A 161 -25.27 5.18 -19.07
N ARG A 162 -24.53 6.30 -19.04
CA ARG A 162 -25.06 7.62 -18.67
C ARG A 162 -24.61 8.67 -19.68
N VAL A 163 -25.53 9.55 -20.05
CA VAL A 163 -25.28 10.72 -20.90
C VAL A 163 -25.02 11.93 -19.99
N SER A 164 -24.02 12.72 -20.32
CA SER A 164 -23.72 14.00 -19.65
C SER A 164 -23.27 15.04 -20.66
N LYS A 165 -23.43 16.33 -20.35
CA LYS A 165 -22.82 17.42 -21.12
C LYS A 165 -21.43 17.74 -20.58
N GLN A 166 -20.45 17.86 -21.47
CA GLN A 166 -19.08 18.25 -21.13
C GLN A 166 -18.58 19.30 -22.11
N TRP A 167 -17.65 20.13 -21.65
CA TRP A 167 -17.02 21.15 -22.50
C TRP A 167 -16.20 20.52 -23.61
N TYR A 168 -16.27 21.12 -24.80
CA TYR A 168 -15.59 20.67 -25.99
C TYR A 168 -14.86 21.82 -26.66
N ASP A 169 -13.55 21.67 -26.81
CA ASP A 169 -12.71 22.58 -27.58
C ASP A 169 -12.83 22.26 -29.06
N VAL A 170 -13.43 23.17 -29.83
CA VAL A 170 -13.63 23.01 -31.27
C VAL A 170 -12.34 23.13 -32.07
N THR A 171 -11.31 23.79 -31.52
CA THR A 171 -10.02 24.01 -32.20
C THR A 171 -9.11 22.81 -32.00
N LEU A 172 -9.05 22.30 -30.78
CA LEU A 172 -8.28 21.10 -30.43
C LEU A 172 -9.04 19.80 -30.70
N ASN A 173 -10.32 19.89 -31.09
CA ASN A 173 -11.20 18.76 -31.39
C ASN A 173 -11.25 17.73 -30.24
N ARG A 174 -11.35 18.21 -28.99
CA ARG A 174 -11.32 17.37 -27.77
C ARG A 174 -12.24 17.88 -26.67
N PHE A 175 -12.66 16.98 -25.80
CA PHE A 175 -13.33 17.36 -24.55
C PHE A 175 -12.33 18.00 -23.56
N LEU A 176 -12.83 18.93 -22.76
CA LEU A 176 -12.11 19.67 -21.74
C LEU A 176 -12.60 19.28 -20.34
N GLN A 177 -11.67 19.31 -19.40
CA GLN A 177 -12.00 19.23 -17.97
C GLN A 177 -12.40 20.61 -17.47
N ASP A 178 -13.19 20.67 -16.40
CA ASP A 178 -13.68 21.95 -15.87
C ASP A 178 -12.55 22.94 -15.53
N ARG A 179 -11.47 22.44 -14.91
CA ARG A 179 -10.26 23.24 -14.65
C ARG A 179 -9.55 23.82 -15.89
N ASN A 180 -9.83 23.29 -17.08
CA ASN A 180 -9.27 23.78 -18.34
C ASN A 180 -10.24 24.73 -19.07
N VAL A 181 -11.36 25.10 -18.43
CA VAL A 181 -12.31 26.07 -18.93
C VAL A 181 -12.41 27.21 -17.92
N GLN A 182 -12.13 28.43 -18.38
CA GLN A 182 -12.18 29.63 -17.57
C GLN A 182 -13.14 30.64 -18.18
N GLY A 183 -13.74 31.47 -17.35
CA GLY A 183 -14.63 32.52 -17.80
C GLY A 183 -15.05 33.43 -16.65
N LYS A 184 -15.99 34.32 -16.93
CA LYS A 184 -16.55 35.21 -15.93
C LYS A 184 -17.50 34.47 -15.00
N CYS A 185 -17.32 34.69 -13.70
CA CYS A 185 -18.17 34.12 -12.65
C CYS A 185 -19.63 34.57 -12.82
N PRO A 186 -20.62 33.64 -12.77
CA PRO A 186 -22.04 33.99 -12.88
C PRO A 186 -22.59 34.69 -11.63
N ASN A 187 -21.89 34.63 -10.49
CA ASN A 187 -22.31 35.33 -9.29
C ASN A 187 -22.23 36.86 -9.52
N GLN A 188 -23.38 37.52 -9.52
CA GLN A 188 -23.49 38.97 -9.75
C GLN A 188 -22.70 39.82 -8.75
N ASN A 189 -22.39 39.27 -7.57
CA ASN A 189 -21.59 39.93 -6.53
C ASN A 189 -20.08 39.63 -6.65
N CYS A 190 -19.64 38.98 -7.74
CA CYS A 190 -18.25 38.63 -7.98
C CYS A 190 -17.76 39.21 -9.31
N SER A 191 -16.59 39.85 -9.29
CA SER A 191 -15.95 40.42 -10.47
C SER A 191 -14.84 39.54 -11.07
N ASN A 192 -14.85 38.24 -10.77
CA ASN A 192 -13.84 37.34 -11.29
C ASN A 192 -14.11 37.03 -12.77
N GLU A 193 -13.18 37.40 -13.65
CA GLU A 193 -13.26 37.19 -15.11
C GLU A 193 -12.58 35.88 -15.57
N SER A 194 -11.91 35.17 -14.65
CA SER A 194 -11.14 33.95 -14.94
C SER A 194 -11.51 32.76 -14.03
N ALA A 195 -12.76 32.72 -13.59
CA ALA A 195 -13.30 31.63 -12.76
C ALA A 195 -13.33 30.31 -13.54
N TYR A 196 -13.10 29.19 -12.85
CA TYR A 196 -13.25 27.85 -13.47
C TYR A 196 -14.71 27.53 -13.77
N SER A 197 -14.98 26.55 -14.62
CA SER A 197 -16.35 26.27 -15.04
C SER A 197 -17.25 25.64 -14.00
N ASP A 198 -16.70 25.06 -12.94
CA ASP A 198 -17.45 24.40 -11.86
C ASP A 198 -17.46 25.20 -10.54
N GLU A 199 -16.45 26.02 -10.31
CA GLU A 199 -16.33 26.84 -9.10
C GLU A 199 -15.53 28.12 -9.35
N CYS A 200 -15.93 29.22 -8.70
CA CYS A 200 -15.15 30.45 -8.66
C CYS A 200 -14.23 30.49 -7.44
N GLU A 201 -12.92 30.51 -7.66
CA GLU A 201 -11.88 30.53 -6.63
C GLU A 201 -11.82 31.84 -5.82
N VAL A 202 -12.49 32.90 -6.29
CA VAL A 202 -12.54 34.21 -5.60
C VAL A 202 -13.70 34.28 -4.60
N CYS A 203 -14.91 33.84 -4.99
CA CYS A 203 -16.09 33.93 -4.12
C CYS A 203 -16.56 32.58 -3.56
N GLY A 204 -15.96 31.47 -3.98
CA GLY A 204 -16.33 30.11 -3.58
C GLY A 204 -17.71 29.66 -4.09
N HIS A 205 -18.32 30.40 -5.03
CA HIS A 205 -19.61 30.03 -5.58
C HIS A 205 -19.43 28.85 -6.56
N GLN A 206 -20.20 27.79 -6.35
CA GLN A 206 -20.33 26.65 -7.26
C GLN A 206 -21.57 26.82 -8.12
N TYR A 207 -21.46 26.49 -9.41
CA TYR A 207 -22.51 26.70 -10.40
C TYR A 207 -22.50 25.59 -11.45
N ASP A 208 -23.58 25.47 -12.21
CA ASP A 208 -23.61 24.55 -13.36
C ASP A 208 -22.63 25.08 -14.42
N PRO A 209 -21.85 24.20 -15.09
CA PRO A 209 -20.92 24.64 -16.12
C PRO A 209 -21.55 25.52 -17.20
N SER A 210 -22.83 25.29 -17.57
CA SER A 210 -23.53 26.11 -18.55
C SER A 210 -23.75 27.56 -18.14
N GLU A 211 -23.61 27.90 -16.85
CA GLU A 211 -23.77 29.24 -16.31
C GLU A 211 -22.50 30.09 -16.43
N LEU A 212 -21.34 29.49 -16.72
CA LEU A 212 -20.09 30.23 -16.88
C LEU A 212 -20.19 31.22 -18.05
N ILE A 213 -19.95 32.50 -17.77
CA ILE A 213 -20.09 33.58 -18.75
C ILE A 213 -18.79 33.69 -19.56
N ASN A 214 -18.89 33.83 -20.89
CA ASN A 214 -17.73 33.93 -21.80
C ASN A 214 -16.67 32.83 -21.59
N PRO A 215 -17.05 31.54 -21.70
CA PRO A 215 -16.12 30.45 -21.49
C PRO A 215 -14.97 30.49 -22.50
N ARG A 216 -13.77 30.17 -22.03
CA ARG A 216 -12.53 30.13 -22.80
C ARG A 216 -11.73 28.89 -22.39
N SER A 217 -11.19 28.19 -23.39
CA SER A 217 -10.28 27.07 -23.20
C SER A 217 -8.93 27.59 -22.69
N ALA A 218 -8.48 27.12 -21.54
CA ALA A 218 -7.14 27.43 -21.01
C ALA A 218 -6.00 26.78 -21.83
N LEU A 219 -6.33 25.89 -22.77
CA LEU A 219 -5.34 25.18 -23.59
C LEU A 219 -5.15 25.79 -24.99
N SER A 220 -6.21 26.38 -25.57
CA SER A 220 -6.20 26.90 -26.95
C SER A 220 -6.70 28.32 -27.09
N ASP A 221 -7.18 28.92 -26.00
CA ASP A 221 -7.85 30.22 -25.97
C ASP A 221 -9.16 30.31 -26.77
N SER A 222 -9.65 29.21 -27.35
CA SER A 222 -10.92 29.18 -28.08
C SER A 222 -12.14 29.17 -27.16
N THR A 223 -13.32 29.53 -27.68
CA THR A 223 -14.60 29.41 -26.96
C THR A 223 -15.10 27.96 -27.02
N PRO A 224 -15.11 27.21 -25.91
CA PRO A 224 -15.58 25.83 -25.91
C PRO A 224 -17.11 25.78 -25.93
N VAL A 225 -17.66 24.63 -26.35
CA VAL A 225 -19.11 24.38 -26.41
C VAL A 225 -19.46 23.16 -25.58
N LEU A 226 -20.65 23.14 -24.96
CA LEU A 226 -21.14 21.94 -24.29
C LEU A 226 -21.63 20.91 -25.33
N LYS A 227 -21.09 19.69 -25.27
CA LYS A 227 -21.52 18.55 -26.08
C LYS A 227 -21.96 17.39 -25.21
N ASP A 228 -22.98 16.68 -25.66
CA ASP A 228 -23.38 15.42 -25.05
C ASP A 228 -22.27 14.38 -25.25
N THR A 229 -21.99 13.62 -24.20
CA THR A 229 -21.08 12.49 -24.22
C THR A 229 -21.63 11.36 -23.36
N VAL A 230 -21.42 10.13 -23.83
CA VAL A 230 -21.87 8.90 -23.16
C VAL A 230 -20.68 8.23 -22.49
N HIS A 231 -20.90 7.73 -21.28
CA HIS A 231 -19.90 7.01 -20.50
C HIS A 231 -20.48 5.75 -19.87
N TRP A 232 -19.65 4.70 -19.78
CA TRP A 232 -19.94 3.58 -18.88
C TRP A 232 -19.59 3.94 -17.44
N TRP A 233 -20.50 3.59 -16.54
CA TRP A 233 -20.39 3.70 -15.10
C TRP A 233 -20.39 2.30 -14.48
N LEU A 234 -19.40 2.02 -13.64
CA LEU A 234 -19.36 0.83 -12.81
C LEU A 234 -20.36 0.98 -11.66
N ASP A 235 -21.22 -0.03 -11.53
CA ASP A 235 -22.18 -0.18 -10.44
C ASP A 235 -21.61 -1.10 -9.36
N LEU A 236 -20.99 -0.51 -8.34
CA LEU A 236 -20.47 -1.20 -7.17
C LEU A 236 -21.60 -1.68 -6.24
N TRP A 237 -22.81 -1.11 -6.35
CA TRP A 237 -23.95 -1.42 -5.47
C TRP A 237 -24.38 -2.88 -5.64
N LYS A 238 -24.28 -3.42 -6.86
CA LYS A 238 -24.58 -4.83 -7.18
C LYS A 238 -23.82 -5.84 -6.35
N VAL A 239 -22.59 -5.51 -5.93
CA VAL A 239 -21.69 -6.41 -5.18
C VAL A 239 -21.37 -5.89 -3.78
N SER A 240 -22.12 -4.90 -3.28
CA SER A 240 -21.84 -4.26 -2.00
C SER A 240 -21.97 -5.19 -0.79
N ASP A 241 -22.82 -6.23 -0.87
CA ASP A 241 -22.97 -7.21 0.22
C ASP A 241 -21.74 -8.11 0.34
N GLN A 242 -21.26 -8.64 -0.79
CA GLN A 242 -20.03 -9.44 -0.86
C GLN A 242 -18.83 -8.61 -0.42
N MET A 243 -18.76 -7.35 -0.87
CA MET A 243 -17.72 -6.42 -0.48
C MET A 243 -17.74 -6.14 1.03
N LYS A 244 -18.92 -5.90 1.62
CA LYS A 244 -19.11 -5.72 3.06
C LYS A 244 -18.62 -6.95 3.84
N ASP A 245 -18.99 -8.15 3.41
CA ASP A 245 -18.59 -9.39 4.10
C ASP A 245 -17.07 -9.61 4.03
N TRP A 246 -16.47 -9.34 2.87
CA TRP A 246 -15.02 -9.36 2.71
C TRP A 246 -14.33 -8.33 3.62
N ILE A 247 -14.76 -7.07 3.61
CA ILE A 247 -14.19 -6.01 4.47
C ILE A 247 -14.32 -6.41 5.93
N LYS A 248 -15.48 -6.92 6.36
CA LYS A 248 -15.70 -7.40 7.73
C LYS A 248 -14.72 -8.49 8.15
N SER A 249 -14.32 -9.38 7.25
CA SER A 249 -13.30 -10.42 7.52
C SER A 249 -11.90 -9.87 7.86
N LYS A 250 -11.69 -8.57 7.62
CA LYS A 250 -10.45 -7.83 7.89
C LYS A 250 -10.47 -7.06 9.22
N GLU A 251 -11.58 -7.10 9.97
CA GLU A 251 -11.68 -6.49 11.30
C GLU A 251 -10.55 -7.01 12.22
N GLY A 252 -9.83 -6.10 12.87
CA GLY A 252 -8.66 -6.41 13.71
C GLY A 252 -7.38 -6.81 12.96
N LYS A 253 -7.44 -7.01 11.63
CA LYS A 253 -6.28 -7.30 10.77
C LYS A 253 -5.80 -6.05 10.03
N TRP A 254 -6.72 -5.31 9.44
CA TRP A 254 -6.42 -4.03 8.79
C TRP A 254 -6.27 -2.91 9.82
N ARG A 255 -5.62 -1.82 9.38
CA ARG A 255 -5.48 -0.59 10.16
C ARG A 255 -6.88 -0.03 10.44
N ALA A 256 -7.14 0.35 11.69
CA ALA A 256 -8.47 0.74 12.15
C ALA A 256 -9.09 1.90 11.35
N PRO A 257 -8.33 2.97 10.96
CA PRO A 257 -8.89 4.04 10.14
C PRO A 257 -9.39 3.54 8.78
N VAL A 258 -8.58 2.73 8.08
CA VAL A 258 -8.92 2.14 6.77
C VAL A 258 -10.17 1.29 6.86
N PHE A 259 -10.19 0.34 7.81
CA PHE A 259 -11.34 -0.53 8.01
C PHE A 259 -12.60 0.27 8.32
N SER A 260 -12.51 1.24 9.23
CA SER A 260 -13.67 2.04 9.65
C SER A 260 -14.24 2.87 8.50
N GLU A 261 -13.38 3.49 7.69
CA GLU A 261 -13.77 4.29 6.53
C GLU A 261 -14.52 3.43 5.50
N VAL A 262 -13.91 2.34 5.04
CA VAL A 262 -14.46 1.51 3.96
C VAL A 262 -15.66 0.69 4.41
N TYR A 263 -15.65 0.15 5.64
CA TYR A 263 -16.78 -0.60 6.19
C TYR A 263 -18.00 0.31 6.40
N SER A 264 -17.80 1.51 6.94
CA SER A 264 -18.88 2.50 7.09
C SER A 264 -19.45 2.94 5.73
N THR A 265 -18.62 3.02 4.70
CA THR A 265 -19.03 3.44 3.34
C THR A 265 -19.94 2.40 2.68
N VAL A 266 -19.61 1.11 2.77
CA VAL A 266 -20.38 0.05 2.09
C VAL A 266 -21.70 -0.32 2.78
N LEU A 267 -21.89 0.11 4.03
CA LEU A 267 -23.12 -0.19 4.76
C LEU A 267 -24.33 0.54 4.16
N PRO A 268 -25.41 -0.20 3.85
CA PRO A 268 -26.58 0.36 3.20
C PRO A 268 -27.23 1.44 4.07
N SER A 269 -27.37 2.64 3.52
CA SER A 269 -27.80 3.80 4.30
C SER A 269 -28.86 4.64 3.58
N LEU A 270 -29.78 5.21 4.36
CA LEU A 270 -30.78 6.18 3.91
C LEU A 270 -30.47 7.55 4.51
N ILE A 271 -30.82 8.62 3.81
CA ILE A 271 -30.66 9.99 4.27
C ILE A 271 -31.96 10.78 4.12
N PHE A 272 -32.31 11.57 5.13
CA PHE A 272 -33.49 12.44 5.12
C PHE A 272 -33.21 13.77 5.83
N ASP A 273 -34.10 14.74 5.65
CA ASP A 273 -33.98 16.08 6.24
C ASP A 273 -34.25 16.08 7.75
N ASN A 274 -33.47 16.82 8.54
CA ASN A 274 -33.58 16.80 10.01
C ASN A 274 -34.91 17.36 10.54
N THR A 275 -35.73 18.02 9.72
CA THR A 275 -37.11 18.41 10.08
C THR A 275 -37.97 17.22 10.49
N HIS A 276 -37.65 16.01 10.00
CA HIS A 276 -38.34 14.77 10.37
C HIS A 276 -37.82 14.11 11.65
N GLU A 277 -36.83 14.70 12.34
CA GLU A 277 -36.19 14.10 13.52
C GLU A 277 -37.16 13.75 14.66
N PRO A 278 -38.20 14.55 15.00
CA PRO A 278 -39.17 14.18 16.04
C PRO A 278 -39.89 12.87 15.71
N ILE A 279 -40.39 12.73 14.49
CA ILE A 279 -41.08 11.52 14.00
C ILE A 279 -40.10 10.33 13.98
N PHE A 280 -38.87 10.57 13.52
CA PHE A 280 -37.84 9.55 13.52
C PHE A 280 -37.53 9.04 14.94
N LYS A 281 -37.45 9.92 15.95
CA LYS A 281 -37.20 9.52 17.34
C LYS A 281 -38.25 8.57 17.89
N GLU A 282 -39.52 8.77 17.54
CA GLU A 282 -40.61 7.87 17.93
C GLU A 282 -40.53 6.52 17.19
N LEU A 283 -40.16 6.54 15.91
CA LEU A 283 -40.04 5.33 15.10
C LEU A 283 -38.78 4.50 15.46
N ARG A 284 -37.72 5.17 15.88
CA ARG A 284 -36.37 4.62 16.07
C ARG A 284 -36.32 3.29 16.83
N PRO A 285 -37.04 3.08 17.95
CA PRO A 285 -36.98 1.81 18.69
C PRO A 285 -37.56 0.61 17.92
N SER A 286 -38.40 0.85 16.92
CA SER A 286 -39.05 -0.18 16.11
C SER A 286 -38.33 -0.49 14.79
N LEU A 287 -37.41 0.37 14.36
CA LEU A 287 -36.65 0.15 13.13
C LEU A 287 -35.75 -1.10 13.25
N PRO A 288 -35.41 -1.74 12.12
CA PRO A 288 -34.36 -2.75 12.06
C PRO A 288 -33.05 -2.24 12.67
N LYS A 289 -32.15 -3.15 13.03
CA LYS A 289 -30.87 -2.77 13.65
C LYS A 289 -30.12 -1.74 12.79
N HIS A 290 -29.86 -0.57 13.38
CA HIS A 290 -29.29 0.56 12.65
C HIS A 290 -28.41 1.45 13.55
N LYS A 291 -27.62 2.29 12.90
CA LYS A 291 -26.95 3.45 13.49
C LYS A 291 -27.46 4.72 12.81
N SER A 292 -27.62 5.80 13.56
CA SER A 292 -28.02 7.10 13.01
C SER A 292 -27.01 8.18 13.36
N ARG A 293 -26.71 9.08 12.43
CA ARG A 293 -25.81 10.23 12.64
C ARG A 293 -26.30 11.45 11.88
N TYR A 294 -25.94 12.64 12.35
CA TYR A 294 -26.12 13.87 11.57
C TYR A 294 -25.11 13.92 10.42
N ALA A 295 -25.53 14.51 9.31
CA ALA A 295 -24.71 14.77 8.13
C ALA A 295 -24.81 16.26 7.73
N PRO A 296 -23.82 16.79 6.98
CA PRO A 296 -23.87 18.15 6.46
C PRO A 296 -25.17 18.47 5.72
N GLY A 297 -25.58 19.75 5.77
CA GLY A 297 -26.81 20.20 5.13
C GLY A 297 -28.09 19.89 5.93
N ARG A 298 -27.99 19.80 7.26
CA ARG A 298 -29.14 19.53 8.16
C ARG A 298 -29.84 18.21 7.84
N LYS A 299 -29.06 17.15 7.60
CA LYS A 299 -29.60 15.82 7.26
C LYS A 299 -29.31 14.80 8.36
N VAL A 300 -30.10 13.74 8.39
CA VAL A 300 -29.91 12.56 9.23
C VAL A 300 -29.66 11.35 8.33
N VAL A 301 -28.58 10.63 8.60
CA VAL A 301 -28.24 9.37 7.93
C VAL A 301 -28.60 8.21 8.85
N VAL A 302 -29.32 7.23 8.33
CA VAL A 302 -29.67 5.97 8.99
C VAL A 302 -28.99 4.84 8.24
N GLN A 303 -28.07 4.16 8.90
CA GLN A 303 -27.23 3.11 8.37
C GLN A 303 -27.69 1.76 8.91
N PHE A 304 -27.93 0.81 8.01
CA PHE A 304 -28.45 -0.54 8.30
C PHE A 304 -27.37 -1.60 8.11
N GLU A 305 -27.57 -2.79 8.68
CA GLU A 305 -26.61 -3.92 8.59
C GLU A 305 -26.63 -4.63 7.22
N ASN A 306 -27.77 -4.60 6.53
CA ASN A 306 -27.96 -5.26 5.23
C ASN A 306 -29.08 -4.59 4.41
N LYS A 307 -29.19 -4.95 3.13
CA LYS A 307 -30.17 -4.36 2.21
C LYS A 307 -31.63 -4.71 2.55
N GLY A 308 -31.87 -5.86 3.18
CA GLY A 308 -33.20 -6.24 3.66
C GLY A 308 -33.69 -5.30 4.77
N ASP A 309 -32.82 -5.03 5.74
CA ASP A 309 -33.07 -4.06 6.81
C ASP A 309 -33.25 -2.64 6.25
N LEU A 310 -32.48 -2.26 5.23
CA LEU A 310 -32.66 -0.97 4.55
C LEU A 310 -34.03 -0.88 3.86
N ALA A 311 -34.48 -1.94 3.17
CA ALA A 311 -35.78 -1.95 2.50
C ALA A 311 -36.94 -1.88 3.50
N LEU A 312 -36.85 -2.63 4.60
CA LEU A 312 -37.83 -2.59 5.68
C LEU A 312 -37.84 -1.22 6.37
N GLY A 313 -36.66 -0.71 6.77
CA GLY A 313 -36.53 0.60 7.40
C GLY A 313 -37.01 1.73 6.50
N GLY A 314 -36.71 1.68 5.20
CA GLY A 314 -37.23 2.62 4.21
C GLY A 314 -38.76 2.57 4.11
N SER A 315 -39.35 1.37 4.12
CA SER A 315 -40.82 1.23 4.11
C SER A 315 -41.45 1.87 5.36
N MET A 316 -40.89 1.60 6.53
CA MET A 316 -41.35 2.18 7.80
C MET A 316 -41.19 3.70 7.86
N LEU A 317 -40.09 4.26 7.34
CA LEU A 317 -39.90 5.71 7.23
C LEU A 317 -40.98 6.33 6.33
N LYS A 318 -41.24 5.72 5.17
CA LYS A 318 -42.25 6.18 4.22
C LYS A 318 -43.66 6.14 4.82
N GLU A 319 -44.02 5.08 5.55
CA GLU A 319 -45.30 4.96 6.26
C GLU A 319 -45.52 6.06 7.30
N LYS A 320 -44.44 6.56 7.92
CA LYS A 320 -44.47 7.69 8.85
C LYS A 320 -44.32 9.06 8.19
N GLY A 321 -44.37 9.12 6.85
CA GLY A 321 -44.28 10.37 6.10
C GLY A 321 -42.88 10.98 6.03
N ILE A 322 -41.83 10.20 6.29
CA ILE A 322 -40.44 10.64 6.17
C ILE A 322 -39.95 10.31 4.76
N GLY A 323 -39.80 11.35 3.92
CA GLY A 323 -39.14 11.23 2.62
C GLY A 323 -37.64 11.01 2.79
N TYR A 324 -37.07 10.05 2.06
CA TYR A 324 -35.65 9.71 2.15
C TYR A 324 -35.04 9.48 0.77
N ALA A 325 -33.71 9.56 0.70
CA ALA A 325 -32.91 9.14 -0.44
C ALA A 325 -31.93 8.03 -0.04
N LEU A 326 -31.54 7.20 -1.01
CA LEU A 326 -30.47 6.22 -0.84
C LEU A 326 -29.11 6.94 -0.80
N VAL A 327 -28.20 6.47 0.06
CA VAL A 327 -26.81 6.94 0.10
C VAL A 327 -25.94 5.98 -0.72
N ASP A 328 -26.08 6.01 -2.04
CA ASP A 328 -25.35 5.17 -3.00
C ASP A 328 -24.41 5.97 -3.91
N GLY A 329 -24.25 7.28 -3.68
CA GLY A 329 -23.35 8.12 -4.46
C GLY A 329 -21.88 7.65 -4.44
N TRP A 330 -21.49 6.82 -3.48
CA TRP A 330 -20.17 6.17 -3.46
C TRP A 330 -20.07 4.97 -4.43
N ALA A 331 -21.18 4.38 -4.84
CA ALA A 331 -21.24 3.09 -5.53
C ALA A 331 -21.31 3.21 -7.06
N HIS A 332 -21.47 4.43 -7.60
CA HIS A 332 -21.56 4.66 -9.04
C HIS A 332 -20.35 5.46 -9.52
N ARG A 333 -19.52 4.89 -10.41
CA ARG A 333 -18.30 5.57 -10.91
C ARG A 333 -18.12 5.42 -12.41
N SER A 334 -17.96 6.52 -13.14
CA SER A 334 -17.57 6.46 -14.55
C SER A 334 -16.18 5.82 -14.72
N ILE A 335 -16.10 4.80 -15.56
CA ILE A 335 -14.86 4.08 -15.90
C ILE A 335 -14.32 4.44 -17.28
N THR A 336 -14.91 5.41 -17.97
CA THR A 336 -14.53 5.79 -19.34
C THR A 336 -14.23 7.28 -19.42
N ARG A 337 -13.37 7.69 -20.35
CA ARG A 337 -13.03 9.10 -20.58
C ARG A 337 -12.89 9.42 -22.06
N ASP A 338 -13.15 10.69 -22.38
CA ASP A 338 -12.90 11.28 -23.68
C ASP A 338 -11.47 11.84 -23.76
N VAL A 339 -10.48 10.96 -23.66
CA VAL A 339 -9.06 11.30 -23.81
C VAL A 339 -8.42 10.44 -24.88
N ALA A 340 -7.42 10.98 -25.58
CA ALA A 340 -6.75 10.26 -26.65
C ALA A 340 -5.65 9.31 -26.11
N TRP A 341 -5.06 9.64 -24.95
CA TRP A 341 -3.98 8.86 -24.35
C TRP A 341 -4.48 7.92 -23.25
N GLY A 342 -4.81 6.69 -23.64
CA GLY A 342 -5.27 5.64 -22.73
C GLY A 342 -5.59 4.33 -23.43
N ILE A 343 -6.10 3.35 -22.67
CA ILE A 343 -6.50 2.04 -23.22
C ILE A 343 -7.80 2.19 -24.00
N PRO A 344 -7.85 1.85 -25.30
CA PRO A 344 -9.07 1.99 -26.09
C PRO A 344 -10.14 1.01 -25.62
N LEU A 345 -11.37 1.52 -25.52
CA LEU A 345 -12.53 0.70 -25.17
C LEU A 345 -12.95 -0.21 -26.33
N PRO A 346 -13.55 -1.37 -26.02
CA PRO A 346 -14.07 -2.28 -27.05
C PRO A 346 -15.37 -1.76 -27.67
N SER A 347 -15.23 -1.04 -28.78
CA SER A 347 -16.35 -0.50 -29.57
C SER A 347 -17.21 -1.58 -30.23
N ASP A 348 -16.74 -2.83 -30.30
CA ASP A 348 -17.52 -4.01 -30.68
C ASP A 348 -18.63 -4.35 -29.66
N LEU A 349 -18.47 -3.99 -28.39
CA LEU A 349 -19.52 -4.16 -27.38
C LEU A 349 -20.58 -3.05 -27.43
N ASP A 350 -20.13 -1.83 -27.73
CA ASP A 350 -20.98 -0.64 -27.76
C ASP A 350 -20.36 0.42 -28.70
N PRO A 351 -20.95 0.68 -29.87
CA PRO A 351 -20.42 1.64 -30.83
C PRO A 351 -20.26 3.07 -30.26
N GLU A 352 -21.04 3.45 -29.24
CA GLU A 352 -20.94 4.76 -28.59
C GLU A 352 -19.65 4.92 -27.76
N MET A 353 -18.91 3.83 -27.54
CA MET A 353 -17.59 3.84 -26.89
C MET A 353 -16.43 4.04 -27.88
N ALA A 354 -16.69 4.12 -29.18
CA ALA A 354 -15.65 4.36 -30.17
C ALA A 354 -14.90 5.69 -29.90
N GLY A 355 -13.57 5.63 -29.92
CA GLY A 355 -12.71 6.80 -29.68
C GLY A 355 -12.52 7.18 -28.20
N LYS A 356 -13.17 6.47 -27.27
CA LYS A 356 -13.01 6.67 -25.82
C LYS A 356 -11.98 5.70 -25.23
N THR A 357 -11.45 6.06 -24.07
CA THR A 357 -10.49 5.22 -23.34
C THR A 357 -11.01 4.81 -21.97
N LEU A 358 -10.43 3.72 -21.43
CA LEU A 358 -10.55 3.37 -20.02
C LEU A 358 -10.00 4.51 -19.18
N TYR A 359 -10.73 4.83 -18.11
CA TYR A 359 -10.29 5.83 -17.15
C TYR A 359 -9.06 5.34 -16.37
N VAL A 360 -8.17 6.26 -15.98
CA VAL A 360 -6.90 5.94 -15.32
C VAL A 360 -7.04 5.16 -14.01
N TRP A 361 -8.13 5.35 -13.25
CA TRP A 361 -8.34 4.58 -12.02
C TRP A 361 -8.54 3.08 -12.29
N PRO A 362 -9.55 2.61 -13.06
CA PRO A 362 -9.68 1.19 -13.36
C PRO A 362 -8.46 0.61 -14.10
N ASP A 363 -7.82 1.40 -14.95
CA ASP A 363 -6.56 1.07 -15.62
C ASP A 363 -5.44 0.77 -14.62
N SER A 364 -5.11 1.72 -13.72
CA SER A 364 -4.05 1.57 -12.73
C SER A 364 -4.31 0.44 -11.73
N LEU A 365 -5.58 0.11 -11.44
CA LEU A 365 -5.95 -1.02 -10.58
C LEU A 365 -5.65 -2.39 -11.21
N ILE A 366 -5.60 -2.47 -12.54
CA ILE A 366 -5.31 -3.70 -13.30
C ILE A 366 -3.80 -3.85 -13.56
N ALA A 367 -3.10 -2.73 -13.71
CA ALA A 367 -1.70 -2.67 -14.11
C ALA A 367 -0.74 -3.58 -13.30
N PRO A 368 -0.86 -3.75 -11.98
CA PRO A 368 0.01 -4.63 -11.21
C PRO A 368 -0.01 -6.10 -11.68
N MET A 369 -1.11 -6.58 -12.25
CA MET A 369 -1.16 -7.93 -12.85
C MET A 369 -0.33 -7.99 -14.13
N ALA A 370 -0.44 -6.99 -15.00
CA ALA A 370 0.39 -6.88 -16.20
C ALA A 370 1.88 -6.76 -15.83
N PHE A 371 2.21 -5.97 -14.80
CA PHE A 371 3.58 -5.91 -14.28
C PHE A 371 4.04 -7.26 -13.74
N SER A 372 3.18 -8.03 -13.08
CA SER A 372 3.51 -9.39 -12.63
C SER A 372 3.85 -10.31 -13.82
N GLN A 373 3.13 -10.19 -14.93
CA GLN A 373 3.43 -10.91 -16.17
C GLN A 373 4.78 -10.49 -16.76
N VAL A 374 5.10 -9.19 -16.77
CA VAL A 374 6.41 -8.69 -17.23
C VAL A 374 7.54 -9.15 -16.31
N ALA A 375 7.34 -9.13 -14.99
CA ALA A 375 8.32 -9.61 -14.01
C ALA A 375 8.66 -11.10 -14.23
N LEU A 376 7.64 -11.94 -14.47
CA LEU A 376 7.83 -13.35 -14.79
C LEU A 376 8.56 -13.52 -16.12
N LYS A 377 8.17 -12.76 -17.15
CA LYS A 377 8.88 -12.76 -18.45
C LYS A 377 10.35 -12.42 -18.30
N ASN A 378 10.69 -11.38 -17.53
CA ASN A 378 12.06 -10.93 -17.30
C ASN A 378 12.89 -11.97 -16.55
N ARG A 379 12.24 -12.83 -15.75
CA ARG A 379 12.85 -13.97 -15.08
C ARG A 379 13.03 -15.18 -15.99
N GLY A 380 12.43 -15.19 -17.19
CA GLY A 380 12.41 -16.32 -18.10
C GLY A 380 11.26 -17.31 -17.84
N ASP A 381 10.29 -16.95 -17.01
CA ASP A 381 9.08 -17.74 -16.76
C ASP A 381 7.96 -17.42 -17.78
N ASP A 382 6.99 -18.33 -17.91
CA ASP A 382 5.75 -18.06 -18.67
C ASP A 382 4.94 -16.93 -17.99
N PRO A 383 4.67 -15.81 -18.69
CA PRO A 383 3.87 -14.71 -18.14
C PRO A 383 2.51 -15.14 -17.61
N LYS A 384 1.87 -16.19 -18.16
CA LYS A 384 0.56 -16.70 -17.71
C LYS A 384 0.57 -17.21 -16.28
N ARG A 385 1.74 -17.54 -15.73
CA ARG A 385 1.90 -17.97 -14.33
C ARG A 385 1.60 -16.87 -13.32
N TYR A 386 1.36 -15.62 -13.74
CA TYR A 386 0.86 -14.57 -12.84
C TYR A 386 -0.43 -15.02 -12.12
N LYS A 387 -1.24 -15.90 -12.72
CA LYS A 387 -2.42 -16.48 -12.09
C LYS A 387 -2.08 -17.29 -10.84
N GLU A 388 -0.93 -17.95 -10.76
CA GLU A 388 -0.47 -18.65 -9.55
C GLU A 388 -0.30 -17.68 -8.37
N PHE A 389 -0.03 -16.40 -8.65
CA PHE A 389 0.15 -15.35 -7.65
C PHE A 389 -1.15 -14.60 -7.34
N TRP A 390 -2.00 -14.37 -8.33
CA TRP A 390 -3.20 -13.56 -8.16
C TRP A 390 -4.47 -14.37 -7.88
N HIS A 391 -4.49 -15.68 -8.18
CA HIS A 391 -5.68 -16.54 -8.11
C HIS A 391 -5.61 -17.65 -7.04
N ASP A 392 -4.45 -17.85 -6.40
CA ASP A 392 -4.28 -18.83 -5.32
C ASP A 392 -4.65 -18.21 -3.96
N PRO A 393 -5.64 -18.75 -3.21
CA PRO A 393 -6.04 -18.23 -1.91
C PRO A 393 -4.96 -18.37 -0.83
N ASP A 394 -3.93 -19.19 -1.04
CA ASP A 394 -2.75 -19.29 -0.17
C ASP A 394 -1.67 -18.23 -0.50
N THR A 395 -1.91 -17.35 -1.47
CA THR A 395 -1.01 -16.24 -1.80
C THR A 395 -1.34 -15.01 -0.96
N LYS A 396 -0.30 -14.37 -0.41
CA LYS A 396 -0.43 -13.08 0.27
C LYS A 396 -0.29 -11.93 -0.73
N ILE A 397 -1.37 -11.19 -0.99
CA ILE A 397 -1.37 -10.03 -1.91
C ILE A 397 -1.47 -8.75 -1.09
N CYS A 398 -0.38 -7.98 -1.00
CA CYS A 398 -0.28 -6.75 -0.23
C CYS A 398 -0.16 -5.53 -1.16
N GLN A 399 -1.01 -4.52 -0.97
CA GLN A 399 -0.95 -3.28 -1.73
C GLN A 399 -0.66 -2.09 -0.81
N PHE A 400 0.47 -1.42 -1.03
CA PHE A 400 0.89 -0.25 -0.24
C PHE A 400 0.60 1.04 -0.99
N LEU A 401 -0.12 1.97 -0.36
CA LEU A 401 -0.63 3.18 -1.01
C LEU A 401 -0.78 4.35 -0.03
N GLY A 402 -0.97 5.57 -0.56
CA GLY A 402 -1.39 6.71 0.27
C GLY A 402 -2.88 6.64 0.62
N GLN A 403 -3.29 7.22 1.74
CA GLN A 403 -4.69 7.17 2.23
C GLN A 403 -5.74 7.63 1.20
N ASP A 404 -5.40 8.58 0.34
CA ASP A 404 -6.29 9.11 -0.70
C ASP A 404 -6.70 8.03 -1.73
N ASN A 405 -5.97 6.92 -1.80
CA ASN A 405 -6.21 5.82 -2.74
C ASN A 405 -7.06 4.68 -2.14
N VAL A 406 -7.41 4.74 -0.84
CA VAL A 406 -8.10 3.65 -0.13
C VAL A 406 -9.43 3.30 -0.80
N TYR A 407 -10.24 4.30 -1.16
CA TYR A 407 -11.50 4.07 -1.88
C TYR A 407 -11.31 3.23 -3.15
N PHE A 408 -10.32 3.56 -3.98
CA PHE A 408 -10.12 2.92 -5.28
C PHE A 408 -9.64 1.48 -5.13
N TYR A 409 -8.66 1.25 -4.25
CA TYR A 409 -8.06 -0.08 -4.08
C TYR A 409 -8.88 -1.03 -3.19
N VAL A 410 -9.76 -0.50 -2.34
CA VAL A 410 -10.65 -1.34 -1.53
C VAL A 410 -12.01 -1.49 -2.20
N LEU A 411 -12.70 -0.41 -2.55
CA LEU A 411 -14.09 -0.49 -3.02
C LEU A 411 -14.16 -0.74 -4.53
N MET A 412 -13.51 0.12 -5.32
CA MET A 412 -13.58 0.03 -6.77
C MET A 412 -12.91 -1.25 -7.30
N GLN A 413 -11.71 -1.58 -6.83
CA GLN A 413 -11.01 -2.79 -7.24
C GLN A 413 -11.77 -4.06 -6.81
N ALA A 414 -12.31 -4.11 -5.58
CA ALA A 414 -13.10 -5.27 -5.16
C ALA A 414 -14.34 -5.45 -6.04
N ALA A 415 -15.03 -4.37 -6.40
CA ALA A 415 -16.16 -4.45 -7.32
C ALA A 415 -15.75 -4.93 -8.70
N MET A 416 -14.60 -4.48 -9.22
CA MET A 416 -14.05 -4.95 -10.48
C MET A 416 -13.68 -6.43 -10.42
N TRP A 417 -13.08 -6.91 -9.33
CA TRP A 417 -12.67 -8.31 -9.17
C TRP A 417 -13.88 -9.23 -9.02
N LEU A 418 -14.86 -8.84 -8.20
CA LEU A 418 -16.11 -9.56 -8.04
C LEU A 418 -16.88 -9.59 -9.37
N GLY A 419 -16.96 -8.45 -10.06
CA GLY A 419 -17.61 -8.32 -11.36
C GLY A 419 -16.88 -9.02 -12.52
N TYR A 420 -15.58 -9.34 -12.38
CA TYR A 420 -14.81 -10.09 -13.37
C TYR A 420 -15.13 -11.59 -13.37
N LYS A 421 -15.55 -12.12 -12.22
CA LYS A 421 -15.88 -13.54 -12.05
C LYS A 421 -17.10 -13.97 -12.85
N ASP A 422 -17.27 -15.28 -13.02
CA ASP A 422 -18.49 -15.80 -13.65
C ASP A 422 -19.74 -15.65 -12.77
N ASP A 423 -19.58 -15.61 -11.44
CA ASP A 423 -20.66 -15.33 -10.47
C ASP A 423 -20.23 -14.24 -9.47
N PRO A 424 -20.60 -12.97 -9.72
CA PRO A 424 -20.27 -11.84 -8.83
C PRO A 424 -20.95 -11.89 -7.46
N SER A 425 -21.96 -12.75 -7.27
CA SER A 425 -22.71 -12.87 -6.01
C SER A 425 -21.95 -13.62 -4.91
N LYS A 426 -20.76 -14.18 -5.21
CA LYS A 426 -19.94 -14.96 -4.29
C LYS A 426 -18.57 -14.32 -4.06
N LEU A 427 -17.98 -14.56 -2.88
CA LEU A 427 -16.56 -14.28 -2.65
C LEU A 427 -15.66 -15.17 -3.53
N PRO A 428 -14.43 -14.75 -3.86
CA PRO A 428 -13.52 -15.55 -4.69
C PRO A 428 -13.24 -16.94 -4.13
N GLN A 429 -13.21 -17.93 -5.01
CA GLN A 429 -12.79 -19.31 -4.74
C GLN A 429 -11.39 -19.57 -5.31
N ALA A 430 -10.80 -20.73 -5.01
CA ALA A 430 -9.51 -21.11 -5.56
C ALA A 430 -9.53 -21.13 -7.10
N GLY A 431 -8.54 -20.50 -7.74
CA GLY A 431 -8.48 -20.36 -9.20
C GLY A 431 -9.22 -19.13 -9.74
N GLU A 432 -10.04 -18.47 -8.93
CA GLU A 432 -10.57 -17.13 -9.22
C GLU A 432 -9.62 -16.05 -8.71
N LEU A 433 -9.79 -14.83 -9.21
CA LEU A 433 -8.98 -13.69 -8.84
C LEU A 433 -9.23 -13.28 -7.38
N GLN A 434 -8.18 -13.30 -6.55
CA GLN A 434 -8.30 -13.07 -5.10
C GLN A 434 -8.32 -11.58 -4.73
N LEU A 435 -9.07 -11.25 -3.67
CA LEU A 435 -9.11 -9.91 -3.10
C LEU A 435 -7.88 -9.64 -2.21
N THR A 436 -7.43 -8.39 -2.17
CA THR A 436 -6.09 -8.04 -1.66
C THR A 436 -6.09 -7.46 -0.25
N ASP A 437 -4.97 -7.48 0.46
CA ASP A 437 -4.77 -6.69 1.68
C ASP A 437 -4.21 -5.30 1.36
N VAL A 438 -4.79 -4.26 1.97
CA VAL A 438 -4.39 -2.86 1.73
C VAL A 438 -3.67 -2.28 2.95
N PHE A 439 -2.51 -1.69 2.70
CA PHE A 439 -1.67 -1.02 3.69
C PHE A 439 -1.54 0.45 3.30
N SER A 440 -2.37 1.32 3.88
CA SER A 440 -2.37 2.74 3.53
C SER A 440 -1.55 3.61 4.48
N SER A 441 -0.76 4.53 3.94
CA SER A 441 0.00 5.51 4.70
C SER A 441 -0.69 6.88 4.68
N PHE A 442 -0.70 7.55 5.83
CA PHE A 442 -1.13 8.94 5.99
C PHE A 442 -0.18 9.90 5.27
N HIS A 443 -0.51 11.20 5.23
CA HIS A 443 0.33 12.19 4.56
C HIS A 443 1.60 12.48 5.36
N LEU A 444 2.71 12.64 4.63
CA LEU A 444 3.96 13.18 5.15
C LEU A 444 3.95 14.71 5.04
N GLN A 445 4.29 15.36 6.16
CA GLN A 445 4.58 16.79 6.23
C GLN A 445 6.09 17.01 6.30
N ILE A 446 6.55 18.21 5.92
CA ILE A 446 7.94 18.65 6.08
C ILE A 446 7.91 19.89 6.97
N ASP A 447 8.65 19.84 8.09
CA ASP A 447 8.74 20.92 9.08
C ASP A 447 7.36 21.47 9.54
N GLY A 448 6.38 20.58 9.66
CA GLY A 448 5.02 20.87 10.13
C GLY A 448 4.03 21.25 9.02
N GLU A 449 4.49 21.39 7.77
CA GLU A 449 3.66 21.84 6.66
C GLU A 449 3.44 20.78 5.58
N LYS A 450 2.32 20.88 4.85
CA LYS A 450 2.09 20.09 3.64
C LYS A 450 3.12 20.47 2.57
N MET A 451 3.79 19.51 1.94
CA MET A 451 4.76 19.77 0.86
C MET A 451 4.16 20.65 -0.25
N SER A 452 4.92 21.66 -0.69
CA SER A 452 4.61 22.50 -1.85
C SER A 452 5.88 22.98 -2.53
N LYS A 453 5.90 22.91 -3.87
CA LYS A 453 6.98 23.49 -4.67
C LYS A 453 7.13 25.00 -4.43
N SER A 454 6.02 25.72 -4.30
CA SER A 454 6.03 27.19 -4.12
C SER A 454 6.56 27.63 -2.75
N ARG A 455 6.45 26.78 -1.72
CA ARG A 455 6.97 27.07 -0.37
C ARG A 455 8.41 26.60 -0.17
N GLY A 456 9.01 25.95 -1.17
CA GLY A 456 10.38 25.45 -1.09
C GLY A 456 10.57 24.22 -0.19
N ASN A 457 9.52 23.69 0.44
CA ASN A 457 9.58 22.50 1.30
C ASN A 457 9.28 21.19 0.55
N PHE A 458 9.62 21.15 -0.75
CA PHE A 458 9.48 19.98 -1.61
C PHE A 458 10.85 19.38 -1.90
N TYR A 459 11.11 18.18 -1.38
CA TYR A 459 12.38 17.48 -1.54
C TYR A 459 12.20 16.19 -2.33
N THR A 460 12.96 16.06 -3.41
CA THR A 460 13.06 14.81 -4.18
C THR A 460 13.92 13.78 -3.46
N GLY A 461 13.75 12.50 -3.81
CA GLY A 461 14.61 11.44 -3.27
C GLY A 461 16.08 11.65 -3.62
N ASP A 462 16.36 12.09 -4.85
CA ASP A 462 17.73 12.33 -5.33
C ASP A 462 18.41 13.50 -4.62
N GLN A 463 17.67 14.58 -4.31
CA GLN A 463 18.23 15.72 -3.55
C GLN A 463 18.78 15.33 -2.18
N LEU A 464 18.14 14.39 -1.48
CA LEU A 464 18.65 13.93 -0.19
C LEU A 464 19.97 13.17 -0.30
N LEU A 465 20.20 12.49 -1.43
CA LEU A 465 21.43 11.77 -1.68
C LEU A 465 22.53 12.71 -2.20
N ASP A 466 22.20 13.51 -3.22
CA ASP A 466 23.17 14.31 -3.98
C ASP A 466 23.53 15.63 -3.29
N GLU A 467 22.52 16.36 -2.80
CA GLU A 467 22.71 17.71 -2.26
C GLU A 467 22.89 17.70 -0.74
N LYS A 468 22.29 16.73 -0.05
CA LYS A 468 22.35 16.60 1.42
C LYS A 468 23.33 15.53 1.92
N GLY A 469 23.89 14.70 1.03
CA GLY A 469 24.94 13.74 1.37
C GLY A 469 24.50 12.56 2.25
N TYR A 470 23.20 12.30 2.40
CA TYR A 470 22.72 11.15 3.17
C TYR A 470 22.86 9.85 2.38
N ALA A 471 23.11 8.74 3.07
CA ALA A 471 23.02 7.42 2.46
C ALA A 471 21.56 6.96 2.30
N ALA A 472 21.29 6.13 1.29
CA ALA A 472 19.95 5.57 1.08
C ALA A 472 19.41 4.86 2.32
N ASP A 473 20.21 4.02 2.97
CA ASP A 473 19.80 3.26 4.16
C ASP A 473 19.49 4.14 5.36
N GLN A 474 20.17 5.29 5.51
CA GLN A 474 19.85 6.29 6.54
C GLN A 474 18.44 6.87 6.32
N ILE A 475 18.12 7.24 5.08
CA ILE A 475 16.81 7.77 4.72
C ILE A 475 15.74 6.69 4.87
N ARG A 476 15.96 5.48 4.32
CA ARG A 476 15.03 4.34 4.45
C ARG A 476 14.70 4.03 5.90
N TYR A 477 15.73 3.95 6.75
CA TYR A 477 15.56 3.68 8.17
C TYR A 477 14.72 4.76 8.85
N PHE A 478 15.01 6.03 8.57
CA PHE A 478 14.23 7.13 9.14
C PHE A 478 12.78 7.14 8.66
N LEU A 479 12.52 6.91 7.36
CA LEU A 479 11.16 6.83 6.83
C LEU A 479 10.36 5.69 7.47
N ALA A 480 10.99 4.56 7.77
CA ALA A 480 10.36 3.44 8.48
C ALA A 480 10.08 3.71 9.97
N LEU A 481 10.78 4.67 10.59
CA LEU A 481 10.49 5.13 11.96
C LEU A 481 9.26 6.02 12.04
N LEU A 482 8.81 6.61 10.92
CA LEU A 482 7.64 7.47 10.92
C LEU A 482 6.35 6.67 11.17
N SER A 483 5.45 7.23 11.97
CA SER A 483 4.15 6.61 12.29
C SER A 483 3.10 6.86 11.20
N LEU A 484 3.52 6.93 9.93
CA LEU A 484 2.63 7.08 8.76
C LEU A 484 1.57 5.98 8.63
N PRO A 485 1.76 4.75 9.16
CA PRO A 485 0.66 3.79 9.29
C PRO A 485 -0.52 4.24 10.15
N ASP A 486 -0.27 5.08 11.15
CA ASP A 486 -1.24 5.38 12.20
C ASP A 486 -1.78 6.81 12.11
N LYS A 487 -0.95 7.75 11.64
CA LYS A 487 -1.28 9.18 11.57
C LYS A 487 -0.39 9.94 10.60
N ASN A 488 -0.82 11.14 10.23
CA ASN A 488 0.05 12.12 9.57
C ASN A 488 1.34 12.27 10.38
N SER A 489 2.48 12.24 9.70
CA SER A 489 3.79 12.33 10.33
C SER A 489 4.61 13.44 9.72
N ASN A 490 5.54 13.99 10.50
CA ASN A 490 6.40 15.07 10.07
C ASN A 490 7.82 14.56 9.81
N PHE A 491 8.39 14.95 8.68
CA PHE A 491 9.81 14.89 8.43
C PHE A 491 10.42 16.20 8.91
N ASP A 492 11.14 16.14 10.03
CA ASP A 492 11.90 17.25 10.61
C ASP A 492 13.39 16.98 10.38
N PHE A 493 14.08 17.91 9.73
CA PHE A 493 15.50 17.72 9.39
C PHE A 493 16.40 17.62 10.64
N ASN A 494 16.06 18.32 11.72
CA ASN A 494 16.82 18.23 12.98
C ASN A 494 16.70 16.84 13.58
N THR A 495 15.49 16.31 13.69
CA THR A 495 15.23 14.94 14.15
C THR A 495 15.93 13.95 13.22
N PHE A 496 15.81 14.12 11.91
CA PHE A 496 16.49 13.26 10.94
C PHE A 496 18.01 13.24 11.15
N HIS A 497 18.63 14.40 11.35
CA HIS A 497 20.06 14.52 11.66
C HIS A 497 20.45 13.79 12.94
N GLU A 498 19.71 14.00 14.04
CA GLU A 498 19.99 13.32 15.31
C GLU A 498 19.79 11.80 15.22
N ARG A 499 18.81 11.34 14.44
CA ARG A 499 18.65 9.91 14.13
C ARG A 499 19.83 9.35 13.34
N ASN A 500 20.37 10.12 12.39
CA ASN A 500 21.56 9.70 11.64
C ASN A 500 22.83 9.70 12.49
N LYS A 501 22.99 10.63 13.44
CA LYS A 501 24.06 10.57 14.45
C LYS A 501 23.95 9.32 15.30
N PHE A 502 22.74 8.94 15.72
CA PHE A 502 22.51 7.69 16.43
C PHE A 502 22.94 6.46 15.61
N LEU A 503 22.60 6.44 14.31
CA LEU A 503 23.00 5.35 13.41
C LEU A 503 24.52 5.29 13.20
N ALA A 504 25.15 6.43 12.90
CA ALA A 504 26.58 6.51 12.62
C ALA A 504 27.48 6.34 13.86
N GLY A 505 26.94 6.57 15.06
CA GLY A 505 27.66 6.42 16.33
C GLY A 505 27.20 5.18 17.12
N PRO A 506 26.20 5.31 18.02
CA PRO A 506 25.73 4.22 18.87
C PRO A 506 25.40 2.90 18.16
N MET A 507 24.72 2.93 17.01
CA MET A 507 24.37 1.71 16.27
C MET A 507 25.62 1.06 15.64
N ASN A 508 26.43 1.83 14.91
CA ASN A 508 27.71 1.33 14.39
C ASN A 508 28.61 0.77 15.50
N ALA A 509 28.67 1.41 16.67
CA ALA A 509 29.44 0.91 17.80
C ALA A 509 28.97 -0.48 18.29
N ALA A 510 27.65 -0.78 18.20
CA ALA A 510 27.13 -2.10 18.50
C ALA A 510 27.61 -3.16 17.48
N PHE A 511 27.87 -2.77 16.24
CA PHE A 511 28.40 -3.66 15.20
C PHE A 511 29.92 -3.82 15.29
N GLU A 512 30.63 -2.72 15.51
CA GLU A 512 32.10 -2.67 15.45
C GLU A 512 32.78 -3.23 16.68
N LYS A 513 32.21 -3.05 17.88
CA LYS A 513 32.83 -3.50 19.14
C LYS A 513 33.09 -5.00 19.18
N PRO A 514 32.12 -5.88 18.83
CA PRO A 514 32.37 -7.33 18.76
C PRO A 514 33.49 -7.68 17.77
N ILE A 515 33.50 -7.07 16.59
CA ILE A 515 34.52 -7.29 15.55
C ILE A 515 35.91 -6.89 16.07
N ALA A 516 36.03 -5.71 16.66
CA ALA A 516 37.29 -5.21 17.21
C ALA A 516 37.80 -6.07 18.38
N ALA A 517 36.91 -6.54 19.26
CA ALA A 517 37.28 -7.43 20.37
C ALA A 517 37.77 -8.80 19.85
N ALA A 518 37.13 -9.37 18.83
CA ALA A 518 37.57 -10.62 18.23
C ALA A 518 38.97 -10.51 17.61
N HIS A 519 39.24 -9.44 16.86
CA HIS A 519 40.58 -9.22 16.28
C HIS A 519 41.65 -8.97 17.34
N SER A 520 41.35 -8.15 18.35
CA SER A 520 42.35 -7.78 19.36
C SER A 520 42.64 -8.88 20.39
N ARG A 521 41.68 -9.76 20.70
CA ARG A 521 41.79 -10.73 21.82
C ARG A 521 41.59 -12.19 21.43
N PHE A 522 41.03 -12.46 20.25
CA PHE A 522 40.61 -13.81 19.83
C PHE A 522 41.01 -14.12 18.38
N GLU A 523 42.14 -13.58 17.91
CA GLU A 523 42.76 -13.89 16.61
C GLU A 523 41.82 -13.71 15.40
N GLY A 524 40.88 -12.76 15.49
CA GLY A 524 39.90 -12.53 14.43
C GLY A 524 38.92 -13.69 14.26
N LYS A 525 38.67 -14.47 15.31
CA LYS A 525 37.73 -15.58 15.32
C LYS A 525 36.69 -15.40 16.42
N ILE A 526 35.50 -15.95 16.20
CA ILE A 526 34.47 -16.01 17.23
C ILE A 526 34.91 -17.03 18.30
N PRO A 527 35.04 -16.65 19.58
CA PRO A 527 35.51 -17.57 20.61
C PRO A 527 34.48 -18.67 20.89
N ALA A 528 34.95 -19.83 21.34
CA ALA A 528 34.08 -20.82 21.95
C ALA A 528 33.61 -20.30 23.31
N GLY A 529 32.32 -20.05 23.46
CA GLY A 529 31.71 -19.55 24.69
C GLY A 529 30.28 -20.06 24.85
N ARG A 530 29.75 -19.93 26.07
CA ARG A 530 28.36 -20.22 26.40
C ARG A 530 27.49 -19.00 26.09
N LEU A 531 26.30 -19.25 25.53
CA LEU A 531 25.31 -18.21 25.35
C LEU A 531 24.78 -17.74 26.71
N LEU A 532 24.84 -16.44 26.96
CA LEU A 532 24.30 -15.83 28.18
C LEU A 532 22.76 -15.91 28.17
N GLU A 533 22.18 -16.31 29.30
CA GLU A 533 20.71 -16.45 29.48
C GLU A 533 19.96 -15.18 29.08
N LYS A 534 20.52 -14.00 29.43
CA LYS A 534 19.95 -12.71 29.04
C LYS A 534 19.89 -12.54 27.52
N ALA A 535 20.91 -12.96 26.79
CA ALA A 535 20.93 -12.88 25.33
C ALA A 535 19.87 -13.78 24.72
N GLU A 536 19.75 -15.02 25.21
CA GLU A 536 18.75 -15.99 24.77
C GLU A 536 17.32 -15.49 25.00
N LYS A 537 17.01 -15.07 26.24
CA LYS A 537 15.68 -14.58 26.63
C LYS A 537 15.24 -13.36 25.83
N GLU A 538 16.10 -12.36 25.70
CA GLU A 538 15.78 -11.13 24.97
C GLU A 538 15.64 -11.40 23.47
N THR A 539 16.41 -12.35 22.92
CA THR A 539 16.29 -12.77 21.52
C THR A 539 14.93 -13.42 21.25
N MET A 540 14.48 -14.32 22.13
CA MET A 540 13.15 -14.92 21.99
C MET A 540 12.04 -13.86 21.97
N GLN A 541 12.12 -12.86 22.86
CA GLN A 541 11.13 -11.79 22.95
C GLN A 541 11.12 -10.89 21.70
N ILE A 542 12.30 -10.45 21.22
CA ILE A 542 12.37 -9.58 20.04
C ILE A 542 11.97 -10.33 18.77
N VAL A 543 12.32 -11.62 18.61
CA VAL A 543 11.90 -12.41 17.45
C VAL A 543 10.37 -12.58 17.42
N GLN A 544 9.74 -12.85 18.56
CA GLN A 544 8.28 -12.91 18.64
C GLN A 544 7.62 -11.58 18.22
N LYS A 545 8.18 -10.46 18.67
CA LYS A 545 7.71 -9.12 18.29
C LYS A 545 7.95 -8.84 16.81
N TYR A 546 9.12 -9.20 16.28
CA TYR A 546 9.52 -9.03 14.89
C TYR A 546 8.54 -9.71 13.94
N LEU A 547 8.29 -11.01 14.12
CA LEU A 547 7.39 -11.79 13.27
C LEU A 547 5.98 -11.17 13.22
N LYS A 548 5.44 -10.79 14.39
CA LYS A 548 4.11 -10.19 14.51
C LYS A 548 4.01 -8.82 13.85
N GLN A 549 5.00 -7.94 14.08
CA GLN A 549 4.93 -6.55 13.60
C GLN A 549 5.30 -6.43 12.13
N MET A 550 6.20 -7.26 11.62
CA MET A 550 6.49 -7.34 10.18
C MET A 550 5.26 -7.78 9.40
N GLU A 551 4.51 -8.78 9.88
CA GLU A 551 3.27 -9.24 9.22
C GLU A 551 2.23 -8.13 9.06
N ARG A 552 2.16 -7.21 10.04
CA ARG A 552 1.23 -6.08 10.11
C ARG A 552 1.77 -4.77 9.52
N ALA A 553 3.02 -4.78 9.04
CA ALA A 553 3.73 -3.58 8.60
C ALA A 553 3.78 -2.45 9.68
N GLU A 554 4.01 -2.82 10.94
CA GLU A 554 4.13 -1.92 12.10
C GLU A 554 5.59 -1.61 12.41
N TYR A 555 6.27 -0.93 11.50
CA TYR A 555 7.74 -0.79 11.50
C TYR A 555 8.31 0.11 12.59
N SER A 556 7.67 1.24 12.89
CA SER A 556 8.21 2.26 13.80
C SER A 556 8.49 1.69 15.21
N THR A 557 7.49 1.07 15.83
CA THR A 557 7.63 0.48 17.17
C THR A 557 8.50 -0.77 17.20
N LEU A 558 8.68 -1.43 16.05
CA LEU A 558 9.59 -2.55 15.89
C LEU A 558 11.05 -2.09 15.90
N LEU A 559 11.38 -1.05 15.12
CA LEU A 559 12.74 -0.51 15.05
C LEU A 559 13.25 -0.03 16.41
N PHE A 560 12.40 0.66 17.20
CA PHE A 560 12.78 1.02 18.57
C PHE A 560 13.09 -0.20 19.45
N ALA A 561 12.38 -1.32 19.25
CA ALA A 561 12.64 -2.55 20.00
C ALA A 561 13.94 -3.23 19.53
N ILE A 562 14.22 -3.22 18.22
CA ILE A 562 15.48 -3.71 17.65
C ILE A 562 16.66 -2.87 18.15
N GLU A 563 16.51 -1.54 18.25
CA GLU A 563 17.53 -0.65 18.81
C GLU A 563 17.83 -0.96 20.27
N ASN A 564 16.80 -1.24 21.07
CA ASN A 564 16.99 -1.65 22.46
C ASN A 564 17.68 -3.01 22.56
N TYR A 565 17.35 -3.95 21.68
CA TYR A 565 18.05 -5.22 21.56
C TYR A 565 19.54 -5.03 21.20
N ALA A 566 19.85 -4.10 20.29
CA ALA A 566 21.24 -3.76 19.94
C ALA A 566 22.05 -3.21 21.13
N ARG A 567 21.40 -2.49 22.06
CA ARG A 567 22.06 -1.96 23.27
C ARG A 567 22.56 -3.06 24.22
N LEU A 568 22.07 -4.30 24.10
CA LEU A 568 22.59 -5.42 24.89
C LEU A 568 24.07 -5.68 24.64
N ILE A 569 24.56 -5.49 23.41
CA ILE A 569 25.99 -5.61 23.09
C ILE A 569 26.80 -4.63 23.95
N ASN A 570 26.37 -3.37 24.02
CA ASN A 570 27.03 -2.35 24.85
C ASN A 570 26.95 -2.68 26.36
N SER A 571 25.84 -3.27 26.81
CA SER A 571 25.69 -3.75 28.20
C SER A 571 26.71 -4.84 28.52
N PHE A 572 26.88 -5.83 27.63
CA PHE A 572 27.85 -6.91 27.83
C PHE A 572 29.30 -6.40 27.76
N PHE A 573 29.59 -5.46 26.86
CA PHE A 573 30.90 -4.80 26.82
C PHE A 573 31.21 -4.02 28.09
N THR A 574 30.20 -3.45 28.74
CA THR A 574 30.37 -2.73 30.01
C THR A 574 30.58 -3.70 31.17
N GLN A 575 29.81 -4.77 31.22
CA GLN A 575 29.80 -5.72 32.34
C GLN A 575 31.00 -6.67 32.32
N TYR A 576 31.26 -7.32 31.19
CA TYR A 576 32.21 -8.42 31.07
C TYR A 576 33.53 -8.03 30.42
N LYS A 577 33.60 -6.82 29.82
CA LYS A 577 34.83 -6.25 29.22
C LYS A 577 35.57 -7.24 28.30
N PRO A 578 34.93 -7.80 27.26
CA PRO A 578 35.51 -8.83 26.39
C PRO A 578 36.81 -8.41 25.68
N HIS A 579 37.10 -7.11 25.62
CA HIS A 579 38.29 -6.51 25.01
C HIS A 579 39.47 -6.31 25.98
N ASP A 580 39.33 -6.66 27.26
CA ASP A 580 40.30 -6.32 28.31
C ASP A 580 40.78 -7.57 29.07
N ASP A 581 42.05 -7.94 28.89
CA ASP A 581 42.63 -9.16 29.48
C ASP A 581 42.74 -9.13 31.01
N ARG A 582 42.43 -8.00 31.66
CA ARG A 582 42.35 -7.91 33.13
C ARG A 582 41.11 -8.60 33.71
N PHE A 583 40.13 -8.96 32.86
CA PHE A 583 38.88 -9.61 33.25
C PHE A 583 38.92 -11.12 32.96
N PRO A 584 38.14 -11.95 33.68
CA PRO A 584 38.16 -13.40 33.54
C PRO A 584 37.93 -13.86 32.09
N GLU A 585 38.81 -14.70 31.54
CA GLU A 585 38.75 -15.11 30.14
C GLU A 585 37.44 -15.82 29.77
N GLU A 586 36.94 -16.70 30.64
CA GLU A 586 35.68 -17.42 30.44
C GLU A 586 34.50 -16.45 30.26
N GLU A 587 34.35 -15.48 31.16
CA GLU A 587 33.29 -14.47 31.07
C GLU A 587 33.42 -13.59 29.81
N ARG A 588 34.65 -13.26 29.42
CA ARG A 588 34.92 -12.50 28.19
C ARG A 588 34.53 -13.29 26.95
N ARG A 589 34.85 -14.58 26.90
CA ARG A 589 34.50 -15.48 25.79
C ARG A 589 32.99 -15.64 25.66
N ASP A 590 32.31 -15.90 26.77
CA ASP A 590 30.85 -16.05 26.82
C ASP A 590 30.13 -14.76 26.39
N ALA A 591 30.60 -13.62 26.88
CA ALA A 591 30.06 -12.33 26.51
C ALA A 591 30.28 -12.02 25.02
N LEU A 592 31.48 -12.27 24.49
CA LEU A 592 31.78 -11.99 23.08
C LEU A 592 31.01 -12.93 22.14
N TYR A 593 30.96 -14.22 22.47
CA TYR A 593 30.14 -15.20 21.76
C TYR A 593 28.67 -14.77 21.72
N SER A 594 28.12 -14.35 22.87
CA SER A 594 26.76 -13.81 22.97
C SER A 594 26.55 -12.52 22.17
N CYS A 595 27.57 -11.66 22.06
CA CYS A 595 27.51 -10.47 21.21
C CYS A 595 27.39 -10.83 19.73
N PHE A 596 28.12 -11.83 19.25
CA PHE A 596 27.99 -12.30 17.85
C PHE A 596 26.65 -12.97 17.58
N TYR A 597 26.11 -13.71 18.55
CA TYR A 597 24.74 -14.23 18.48
C TYR A 597 23.71 -13.11 18.30
N ILE A 598 23.80 -12.04 19.10
CA ILE A 598 22.92 -10.87 18.98
C ILE A 598 23.14 -10.15 17.65
N LEU A 599 24.40 -9.97 17.24
CA LEU A 599 24.76 -9.28 16.00
C LEU A 599 24.20 -9.99 14.75
N LYS A 600 24.24 -11.33 14.72
CA LYS A 600 23.63 -12.11 13.64
C LYS A 600 22.12 -11.86 13.55
N ASN A 601 21.42 -11.90 14.69
CA ASN A 601 19.98 -11.65 14.74
C ASN A 601 19.63 -10.20 14.34
N LEU A 602 20.40 -9.21 14.78
CA LEU A 602 20.24 -7.81 14.37
C LEU A 602 20.35 -7.65 12.85
N MET A 603 21.36 -8.28 12.26
CA MET A 603 21.62 -8.20 10.83
C MET A 603 20.45 -8.77 10.00
N ILE A 604 19.89 -9.90 10.42
CA ILE A 604 18.69 -10.49 9.79
C ILE A 604 17.50 -9.53 9.95
N MET A 605 17.23 -9.04 11.17
CA MET A 605 16.07 -8.19 11.44
C MET A 605 16.14 -6.82 10.74
N LEU A 606 17.33 -6.24 10.61
CA LEU A 606 17.55 -4.92 10.01
C LEU A 606 17.68 -4.97 8.48
N TYR A 607 17.86 -6.14 7.87
CA TYR A 607 18.07 -6.28 6.42
C TYR A 607 16.94 -5.67 5.57
N PRO A 608 15.65 -5.84 5.91
CA PRO A 608 14.57 -5.17 5.17
C PRO A 608 14.67 -3.63 5.18
N PHE A 609 15.23 -3.06 6.24
CA PHE A 609 15.26 -1.61 6.48
C PHE A 609 16.51 -0.95 5.90
N ALA A 610 17.67 -1.55 6.14
CA ALA A 610 18.99 -1.06 5.73
C ALA A 610 19.78 -2.16 4.99
N PRO A 611 19.32 -2.56 3.79
CA PRO A 611 19.88 -3.72 3.08
C PRO A 611 21.35 -3.56 2.69
N ALA A 612 21.80 -2.37 2.30
CA ALA A 612 23.19 -2.15 1.91
C ALA A 612 24.13 -2.21 3.13
N THR A 613 23.76 -1.57 4.22
CA THR A 613 24.50 -1.60 5.49
C THR A 613 24.56 -3.02 6.04
N MET A 614 23.44 -3.76 6.03
CA MET A 614 23.43 -5.14 6.55
C MET A 614 24.23 -6.09 5.65
N ASN A 615 24.28 -5.87 4.34
CA ASN A 615 25.20 -6.59 3.46
C ASN A 615 26.67 -6.29 3.76
N SER A 616 27.02 -5.01 3.98
CA SER A 616 28.38 -4.62 4.40
C SER A 616 28.77 -5.32 5.70
N LEU A 617 27.87 -5.38 6.68
CA LEU A 617 28.10 -6.10 7.94
C LEU A 617 28.24 -7.61 7.74
N ARG A 618 27.40 -8.23 6.90
CA ARG A 618 27.50 -9.66 6.53
C ARG A 618 28.88 -9.98 5.96
N GLU A 619 29.40 -9.11 5.10
CA GLU A 619 30.71 -9.26 4.47
C GLU A 619 31.87 -9.07 5.46
N SER A 620 31.75 -8.15 6.41
CA SER A 620 32.70 -8.04 7.53
C SER A 620 32.75 -9.34 8.35
N LEU A 621 31.62 -10.03 8.49
CA LEU A 621 31.54 -11.29 9.23
C LEU A 621 31.82 -12.53 8.36
N GLN A 622 32.10 -12.37 7.07
CA GLN A 622 32.32 -13.47 6.11
C GLN A 622 31.19 -14.51 6.08
N LEU A 623 29.94 -14.04 6.19
CA LEU A 623 28.76 -14.91 6.21
C LEU A 623 28.12 -15.03 4.81
N PRO A 624 27.51 -16.17 4.47
CA PRO A 624 26.86 -16.37 3.18
C PRO A 624 25.58 -15.53 3.05
N GLU A 625 25.12 -15.25 1.82
CA GLU A 625 23.87 -14.52 1.56
C GLU A 625 22.64 -15.23 2.13
N ALA A 626 22.67 -16.57 2.18
CA ALA A 626 21.61 -17.41 2.76
C ALA A 626 21.28 -17.05 4.22
N LEU A 627 22.18 -16.34 4.92
CA LEU A 627 21.98 -15.79 6.26
C LEU A 627 20.64 -15.04 6.40
N PHE A 628 20.20 -14.30 5.39
CA PHE A 628 19.01 -13.46 5.54
C PHE A 628 17.70 -14.26 5.58
N SER A 629 17.74 -15.59 5.49
CA SER A 629 16.56 -16.42 5.77
C SER A 629 16.02 -16.14 7.18
N ILE A 630 14.68 -16.10 7.32
CA ILE A 630 14.04 -15.98 8.62
C ILE A 630 14.38 -17.18 9.54
N ASP A 631 14.73 -18.31 8.94
CA ASP A 631 15.08 -19.55 9.63
C ASP A 631 16.44 -19.50 10.33
N GLU A 632 17.24 -18.48 10.05
CA GLU A 632 18.54 -18.23 10.71
C GLU A 632 18.42 -17.42 12.01
N LEU A 633 17.22 -16.91 12.33
CA LEU A 633 16.97 -16.26 13.61
C LEU A 633 17.14 -17.27 14.76
N GLY A 634 17.84 -16.83 15.81
CA GLY A 634 18.14 -17.67 16.97
C GLY A 634 19.20 -18.75 16.74
N CYS A 635 19.83 -18.81 15.55
CA CYS A 635 20.95 -19.70 15.30
C CYS A 635 22.29 -18.98 15.54
N PRO A 636 23.21 -19.49 16.36
CA PRO A 636 24.52 -18.87 16.55
C PRO A 636 25.41 -18.97 15.30
N ILE A 637 26.49 -18.18 15.28
CA ILE A 637 27.62 -18.41 14.37
C ILE A 637 28.54 -19.41 15.08
N GLU A 638 29.10 -20.37 14.34
CA GLU A 638 29.97 -21.40 14.90
C GLU A 638 31.21 -20.80 15.57
N ALA A 639 31.60 -21.38 16.70
CA ALA A 639 32.86 -21.04 17.36
C ALA A 639 34.05 -21.38 16.45
N GLY A 640 35.07 -20.54 16.45
CA GLY A 640 36.22 -20.66 15.56
C GLY A 640 36.01 -20.08 14.16
N HIS A 641 34.80 -19.65 13.81
CA HIS A 641 34.51 -18.94 12.55
C HIS A 641 35.38 -17.69 12.45
N ALA A 642 36.14 -17.58 11.36
CA ALA A 642 36.98 -16.44 11.08
C ALA A 642 36.15 -15.26 10.54
N ILE A 643 36.41 -14.06 11.05
CA ILE A 643 35.75 -12.84 10.59
C ILE A 643 36.75 -11.97 9.81
N GLY A 644 36.21 -11.12 8.94
CA GLY A 644 36.98 -10.11 8.22
C GLY A 644 37.14 -8.82 9.02
N GLU A 645 37.75 -7.84 8.37
CA GLU A 645 37.88 -6.48 8.91
C GLU A 645 36.55 -5.73 8.93
N LYS A 646 36.45 -4.73 9.81
CA LYS A 646 35.31 -3.81 9.81
C LYS A 646 35.25 -3.04 8.49
N ARG A 647 34.03 -2.82 8.01
CA ARG A 647 33.73 -2.01 6.82
C ARG A 647 32.98 -0.74 7.22
N GLN A 648 32.68 0.11 6.25
CA GLN A 648 31.78 1.23 6.47
C GLN A 648 30.34 0.71 6.57
N TYR A 649 29.65 1.08 7.65
CA TYR A 649 28.25 0.77 7.89
C TYR A 649 27.40 2.03 7.65
N PHE A 650 26.79 2.63 8.68
CA PHE A 650 26.14 3.93 8.53
C PHE A 650 27.19 5.05 8.47
N PRO A 651 27.28 5.83 7.38
CA PRO A 651 28.29 6.88 7.27
C PRO A 651 27.96 8.08 8.17
N VAL A 652 28.99 8.79 8.61
CA VAL A 652 28.84 10.11 9.22
C VAL A 652 28.41 11.08 8.11
N VAL A 653 27.36 11.85 8.36
CA VAL A 653 26.92 12.91 7.46
C VAL A 653 27.68 14.17 7.84
N SER A 654 28.39 14.79 6.89
CA SER A 654 29.07 16.06 7.10
C SER A 654 28.07 17.15 7.48
N GLU A 655 28.42 17.98 8.47
CA GLU A 655 27.59 19.11 8.94
C GLU A 655 27.34 20.17 7.87
#